data_AF-D4CEC5-F1
#
_entry.id   AF-D4CEC5-F1
#
_cell.length_a   1.000
_cell.length_b   1.000
_cell.length_c   1.000
_cell.angle_alpha   90.00
_cell.angle_beta   90.00
_cell.angle_gamma   90.00
#
_symmetry.space_group_name_H-M   'P 1'
#
loop_
_entity.id
_entity.type
_entity.pdbx_description
1 polymer ?
#
loop_
_entity_poly.entity_id
_entity_poly.type
_entity_poly.pdbx_seq_one_letter_code
_entity_poly.pdbx_strand_id
1 'polypeptide(L)'
;MTSKNLFFKLLRERAKQSLWLIALSILTAFFAFPVASAVLTGYTLDTDRISSMAEMSEGMLTVEASRKMAQAEAAEIFYHQIDPAGPLLILLLTAGAVICGLAGFSYLFSRKKTDFYHSIPVRREMIFTVSYVSGILYAAVPYLAGLLTAAVLVQVKIMPYTLDWGRILASFGQGMAFYILSYSTAVAAAMLTGHLAVSVLGTLVFFFWGPAILLLIRAYCGYYFQSFYYLEGVMENIAPEFASPLLFQIASSGERIGIRAAAALAAGLVIGGVSLFLYKKRPSETAGRAMVFKASRPVIKMALMLSSALGASLFFCEVGGAKAWGIFGLICGIIISDCVIEVIYHFDFRRALAGKRSAAAGAVLSVFVFCLFRFDLAGFDTYLPDASEIESVGFECHNLYSGLRKDRATVTITERRNGEISTYSSYPEEREVLAQMTISDPETVKAILGIAQGGISEIKNSKKPVQTPELTVNGAEGEPERVMGRVVIQYHLKNGRTATRNYYMDLSKVWEEAELIYASRDFKEESYPVMQLKADEIAGANFEVFGIYSHVEAEREKIAELLTVYQEEFYGLTLDEQTEEVPLGFIQFKTLEMQEIIDEIREKNGDYTWFNDFAYYPVYPEFEKTVAVLREVGVEMADRLTPDRVERIVVRDREYTDEQYSENAGAVTYVEEGMSLHRTGEETYLEITSKERMGEILKASGSYGNSDLWESDTRFGIEIYLAPENQENSHFFREGTEVLYFDFVKGKIPQFVAQIFEQQKENPSEIDFPSFTG
;
A
#
# COMPACT_ATOMS: atom_id res chain seq x y z
N MET A 1 30.07 46.17 32.18
CA MET A 1 30.05 44.69 32.22
C MET A 1 29.80 44.17 30.80
N THR A 2 30.77 43.47 30.21
CA THR A 2 30.67 42.96 28.84
C THR A 2 29.60 41.87 28.71
N SER A 3 28.77 41.96 27.67
CA SER A 3 27.60 41.10 27.40
C SER A 3 27.86 39.59 27.51
N LYS A 4 29.06 39.11 27.13
CA LYS A 4 29.44 37.68 27.20
C LYS A 4 29.42 37.12 28.62
N ASN A 5 29.85 37.89 29.63
CA ASN A 5 29.86 37.42 31.02
C ASN A 5 28.46 37.35 31.64
N LEU A 6 27.47 38.05 31.09
CA LEU A 6 26.09 38.02 31.58
C LEU A 6 25.36 36.76 31.13
N PHE A 7 25.51 36.35 29.86
CA PHE A 7 24.87 35.16 29.30
C PHE A 7 25.17 33.90 30.13
N PHE A 8 26.46 33.59 30.34
CA PHE A 8 26.87 32.39 31.06
C PHE A 8 26.48 32.40 32.54
N LYS A 9 26.46 33.58 33.18
CA LYS A 9 25.96 33.72 34.55
C LYS A 9 24.47 33.38 34.65
N LEU A 10 23.67 33.92 33.73
CA LEU A 10 22.23 33.64 33.68
C LEU A 10 21.95 32.17 33.33
N LEU A 11 22.73 31.58 32.42
CA LEU A 11 22.65 30.16 32.07
C LEU A 11 22.91 29.28 33.31
N ARG A 12 23.96 29.58 34.08
CA ARG A 12 24.31 28.85 35.30
C ARG A 12 23.23 28.97 36.37
N GLU A 13 22.72 30.18 36.61
CA GLU A 13 21.63 30.36 37.60
C GLU A 13 20.37 29.62 37.17
N ARG A 14 20.07 29.58 35.88
CA ARG A 14 18.92 28.82 35.38
C ARG A 14 19.10 27.31 35.54
N ALA A 15 20.30 26.78 35.31
CA ALA A 15 20.58 25.35 35.50
C ALA A 15 20.24 24.91 36.93
N LYS A 16 20.56 25.73 37.94
CA LYS A 16 20.18 25.47 39.35
C LYS A 16 18.66 25.42 39.56
N GLN A 17 17.90 26.25 38.83
CA GLN A 17 16.43 26.29 38.93
C GLN A 17 15.75 25.17 38.13
N SER A 18 16.48 24.52 37.22
CA SER A 18 15.97 23.50 36.30
C SER A 18 16.61 22.13 36.51
N LEU A 19 17.16 21.86 37.71
CA LEU A 19 17.86 20.60 38.03
C LEU A 19 17.01 19.36 37.73
N TRP A 20 15.68 19.44 37.94
CA TRP A 20 14.78 18.34 37.65
C TRP A 20 14.69 18.00 36.14
N LEU A 21 14.76 19.00 35.24
CA LEU A 21 14.78 18.77 33.78
C LEU A 21 16.09 18.11 33.36
N ILE A 22 17.20 18.55 33.94
CA ILE A 22 18.52 17.97 33.69
C ILE A 22 18.56 16.53 34.18
N ALA A 23 18.09 16.28 35.41
CA ALA A 23 18.02 14.94 35.99
C ALA A 23 17.12 14.00 35.15
N LEU A 24 15.94 14.49 34.73
CA LEU A 24 15.05 13.73 33.85
C LEU A 24 15.73 13.39 32.52
N SER A 25 16.40 14.36 31.89
CA SER A 25 17.11 14.15 30.62
C SER A 25 18.26 13.15 30.76
N ILE A 26 19.00 13.19 31.88
CA ILE A 26 20.04 12.20 32.21
C ILE A 26 19.44 10.81 32.39
N LEU A 27 18.35 10.68 33.15
CA LEU A 27 17.69 9.39 33.36
C LEU A 27 17.18 8.81 32.04
N THR A 28 16.49 9.62 31.23
CA THR A 28 16.00 9.20 29.91
C THR A 28 17.16 8.76 29.02
N ALA A 29 18.24 9.53 28.92
CA ALA A 29 19.40 9.16 28.10
C ALA A 29 20.10 7.89 28.64
N PHE A 30 20.20 7.72 29.95
CA PHE A 30 20.81 6.54 30.56
C PHE A 30 20.05 5.25 30.21
N PHE A 31 18.71 5.28 30.30
CA PHE A 31 17.89 4.11 29.96
C PHE A 31 17.80 3.87 28.45
N ALA A 32 17.65 4.93 27.66
CA ALA A 32 17.49 4.84 26.21
C ALA A 32 18.77 4.39 25.49
N PHE A 33 19.95 4.70 26.04
CA PHE A 33 21.24 4.39 25.43
C PHE A 33 21.98 3.30 26.23
N PRO A 34 22.76 3.57 27.31
CA PRO A 34 23.56 2.54 27.98
C PRO A 34 22.79 1.29 28.41
N VAL A 35 21.64 1.42 29.07
CA VAL A 35 20.90 0.26 29.58
C VAL A 35 20.32 -0.56 28.45
N ALA A 36 19.61 0.09 27.51
CA ALA A 36 19.05 -0.60 26.35
C ALA A 36 20.14 -1.29 25.53
N SER A 37 21.28 -0.63 25.26
CA SER A 37 22.38 -1.27 24.53
C SER A 37 23.03 -2.40 25.32
N ALA A 38 23.16 -2.29 26.65
CA ALA A 38 23.70 -3.37 27.49
C ALA A 38 22.81 -4.61 27.48
N VAL A 39 21.49 -4.42 27.53
CA VAL A 39 20.49 -5.51 27.47
C VAL A 39 20.49 -6.15 26.08
N LEU A 40 20.37 -5.35 25.02
CA LEU A 40 20.32 -5.84 23.65
C LEU A 40 21.60 -6.59 23.28
N THR A 41 22.77 -6.00 23.55
CA THR A 41 24.05 -6.69 23.30
C THR A 41 24.30 -7.87 24.23
N GLY A 42 23.79 -7.84 25.47
CA GLY A 42 23.86 -8.96 26.39
C GLY A 42 23.08 -10.17 25.86
N TYR A 43 21.89 -9.93 25.32
CA TYR A 43 21.06 -10.96 24.71
C TYR A 43 21.66 -11.49 23.39
N THR A 44 22.15 -10.60 22.51
CA THR A 44 22.66 -11.02 21.20
C THR A 44 23.98 -11.78 21.29
N LEU A 45 24.83 -11.42 22.25
CA LEU A 45 26.14 -12.04 22.48
C LEU A 45 26.12 -13.10 23.57
N ASP A 46 24.93 -13.58 23.93
CA ASP A 46 24.77 -14.65 24.90
C ASP A 46 25.44 -15.94 24.40
N THR A 47 26.15 -16.63 25.29
CA THR A 47 26.96 -17.79 24.89
C THR A 47 26.10 -18.97 24.50
N ASP A 48 24.99 -19.20 25.20
CA ASP A 48 24.08 -20.31 24.93
C ASP A 48 23.37 -20.11 23.58
N ARG A 49 23.01 -18.85 23.26
CA ARG A 49 22.47 -18.48 21.95
C ARG A 49 23.47 -18.66 20.81
N ILE A 50 24.74 -18.30 21.03
CA ILE A 50 25.78 -18.49 20.01
C ILE A 50 26.06 -19.98 19.77
N SER A 51 26.12 -20.78 20.83
CA SER A 51 26.31 -22.23 20.70
C SER A 51 25.12 -22.89 20.03
N SER A 52 23.89 -22.53 20.40
CA SER A 52 22.70 -23.10 19.77
C SER A 52 22.62 -22.76 18.28
N MET A 53 23.01 -21.53 17.89
CA MET A 53 23.08 -21.15 16.48
C MET A 53 24.10 -21.99 15.68
N ALA A 54 25.23 -22.36 16.29
CA ALA A 54 26.20 -23.26 15.67
C ALA A 54 25.67 -24.70 15.59
N GLU A 55 25.02 -25.21 16.64
CA GLU A 55 24.43 -26.56 16.67
C GLU A 55 23.30 -26.71 15.63
N MET A 56 22.42 -25.72 15.51
CA MET A 56 21.33 -25.69 14.54
C MET A 56 21.79 -25.56 13.08
N SER A 57 23.05 -25.20 12.84
CA SER A 57 23.61 -25.07 11.48
C SER A 57 24.01 -26.41 10.84
N GLU A 58 23.79 -27.53 11.53
CA GLU A 58 24.15 -28.89 11.08
C GLU A 58 25.62 -29.03 10.63
N GLY A 59 26.52 -28.28 11.28
CA GLY A 59 27.95 -28.29 11.00
C GLY A 59 28.42 -27.25 9.96
N MET A 60 27.51 -26.45 9.39
CA MET A 60 27.86 -25.37 8.45
C MET A 60 28.56 -24.17 9.12
N LEU A 61 28.24 -23.86 10.38
CA LEU A 61 28.83 -22.75 11.13
C LEU A 61 29.60 -23.24 12.35
N THR A 62 30.81 -22.71 12.52
CA THR A 62 31.57 -22.88 13.77
C THR A 62 31.05 -21.91 14.84
N VAL A 63 31.25 -22.23 16.12
CA VAL A 63 30.93 -21.32 17.24
C VAL A 63 31.63 -19.96 17.08
N GLU A 64 32.84 -19.94 16.50
CA GLU A 64 33.56 -18.69 16.22
C GLU A 64 32.92 -17.89 15.08
N ALA A 65 32.48 -18.55 14.01
CA ALA A 65 31.73 -17.91 12.93
C ALA A 65 30.39 -17.35 13.44
N SER A 66 29.64 -18.14 14.22
CA SER A 66 28.41 -17.72 14.88
C SER A 66 28.64 -16.51 15.80
N ARG A 67 29.76 -16.47 16.52
CA ARG A 67 30.13 -15.32 17.35
C ARG A 67 30.39 -14.08 16.51
N LYS A 68 31.13 -14.18 15.39
CA LYS A 68 31.39 -13.04 14.50
C LYS A 68 30.10 -12.49 13.89
N MET A 69 29.18 -13.37 13.50
CA MET A 69 27.84 -12.97 13.04
C MET A 69 27.06 -12.25 14.14
N ALA A 70 27.03 -12.78 15.37
CA ALA A 70 26.38 -12.14 16.51
C ALA A 70 26.99 -10.77 16.87
N GLN A 71 28.31 -10.60 16.70
CA GLN A 71 29.00 -9.32 16.88
C GLN A 71 28.60 -8.28 15.83
N ALA A 72 28.50 -8.69 14.56
CA ALA A 72 28.00 -7.82 13.49
C ALA A 72 26.50 -7.48 13.70
N GLU A 73 25.69 -8.45 14.11
CA GLU A 73 24.28 -8.26 14.44
C GLU A 73 24.10 -7.26 15.60
N ALA A 74 24.91 -7.37 16.65
CA ALA A 74 24.90 -6.46 17.79
C ALA A 74 25.21 -5.01 17.39
N ALA A 75 26.18 -4.80 16.49
CA ALA A 75 26.50 -3.48 15.95
C ALA A 75 25.32 -2.87 15.20
N GLU A 76 24.63 -3.68 14.43
CA GLU A 76 23.51 -3.23 13.61
C GLU A 76 22.23 -2.98 14.40
N ILE A 77 21.95 -3.80 15.41
CA ILE A 77 20.89 -3.52 16.39
C ILE A 77 21.17 -2.19 17.08
N PHE A 78 22.44 -1.90 17.42
CA PHE A 78 22.83 -0.61 17.97
C PHE A 78 22.59 0.54 16.98
N TYR A 79 22.91 0.38 15.69
CA TYR A 79 22.59 1.42 14.69
C TYR A 79 21.09 1.67 14.55
N HIS A 80 20.27 0.61 14.56
CA HIS A 80 18.81 0.73 14.54
C HIS A 80 18.27 1.42 15.81
N GLN A 81 18.86 1.14 16.97
CA GLN A 81 18.49 1.77 18.23
C GLN A 81 18.77 3.28 18.22
N ILE A 82 19.86 3.71 17.59
CA ILE A 82 20.27 5.13 17.56
C ILE A 82 19.74 5.89 16.34
N ASP A 83 18.95 5.24 15.49
CA ASP A 83 18.31 5.87 14.33
C ASP A 83 17.30 6.93 14.81
N PRO A 84 17.49 8.22 14.48
CA PRO A 84 16.58 9.29 14.91
C PRO A 84 15.19 9.20 14.27
N ALA A 85 15.01 8.40 13.22
CA ALA A 85 13.72 8.04 12.64
C ALA A 85 13.08 6.81 13.32
N GLY A 86 13.81 6.15 14.22
CA GLY A 86 13.32 5.01 14.97
C GLY A 86 12.17 5.40 15.90
N PRO A 87 11.13 4.56 16.07
CA PRO A 87 9.94 4.89 16.86
C PRO A 87 10.25 5.35 18.29
N LEU A 88 11.22 4.71 18.94
CA LEU A 88 11.64 5.07 20.30
C LEU A 88 12.26 6.47 20.35
N LEU A 89 13.19 6.80 19.45
CA LEU A 89 13.82 8.13 19.44
C LEU A 89 12.85 9.21 19.00
N ILE A 90 11.93 8.95 18.08
CA ILE A 90 10.83 9.87 17.76
C ILE A 90 10.05 10.23 19.02
N LEU A 91 9.62 9.22 19.78
CA LEU A 91 8.87 9.42 21.02
C LEU A 91 9.67 10.22 22.05
N LEU A 92 10.91 9.80 22.33
CA LEU A 92 11.74 10.41 23.37
C LEU A 92 12.18 11.84 23.02
N LEU A 93 12.62 12.09 21.79
CA LEU A 93 13.04 13.41 21.35
C LEU A 93 11.85 14.37 21.30
N THR A 94 10.69 13.93 20.78
CA THR A 94 9.48 14.75 20.72
C THR A 94 8.95 15.06 22.12
N ALA A 95 8.80 14.06 22.99
CA ALA A 95 8.34 14.26 24.36
C ALA A 95 9.30 15.16 25.15
N GLY A 96 10.62 14.90 25.04
CA GLY A 96 11.66 15.71 25.66
C GLY A 96 11.65 17.16 25.16
N ALA A 97 11.41 17.37 23.86
CA ALA A 97 11.30 18.68 23.25
C ALA A 97 10.09 19.47 23.79
N VAL A 98 8.92 18.83 23.89
CA VAL A 98 7.72 19.47 24.46
C VAL A 98 7.93 19.82 25.92
N ILE A 99 8.43 18.88 26.73
CA ILE A 99 8.69 19.11 28.16
C ILE A 99 9.69 20.26 28.35
N CYS A 100 10.84 20.21 27.67
CA CYS A 100 11.87 21.25 27.78
C CYS A 100 11.39 22.61 27.27
N GLY A 101 10.63 22.64 26.16
CA GLY A 101 10.08 23.86 25.57
C GLY A 101 9.10 24.54 26.53
N LEU A 102 8.10 23.81 27.02
CA LEU A 102 7.06 24.38 27.88
C LEU A 102 7.57 24.66 29.30
N ALA A 103 8.37 23.77 29.88
CA ALA A 103 8.95 23.99 31.21
C ALA A 103 9.95 25.15 31.20
N GLY A 104 10.76 25.24 30.14
CA GLY A 104 11.71 26.32 29.91
C GLY A 104 11.03 27.68 29.93
N PHE A 105 9.83 27.82 29.36
CA PHE A 105 9.09 29.08 29.33
C PHE A 105 7.94 29.16 30.34
N SER A 106 7.93 28.28 31.35
CA SER A 106 6.83 28.17 32.32
C SER A 106 6.53 29.44 33.12
N TYR A 107 7.48 30.37 33.22
CA TYR A 107 7.26 31.67 33.85
C TYR A 107 6.20 32.51 33.12
N LEU A 108 5.99 32.30 31.83
CA LEU A 108 4.96 32.96 31.01
C LEU A 108 3.53 32.56 31.35
N PHE A 109 3.37 31.47 32.11
CA PHE A 109 2.05 30.96 32.52
C PHE A 109 1.58 31.52 33.86
N SER A 110 2.42 32.30 34.56
CA SER A 110 2.09 32.91 35.85
C SER A 110 2.38 34.40 35.82
N ARG A 111 1.39 35.21 36.20
CA ARG A 111 1.54 36.68 36.28
C ARG A 111 2.70 37.07 37.20
N LYS A 112 2.74 36.51 38.42
CA LYS A 112 3.80 36.78 39.40
C LYS A 112 5.20 36.47 38.85
N LYS A 113 5.36 35.34 38.16
CA LYS A 113 6.66 34.98 37.57
C LYS A 113 6.99 35.86 36.37
N THR A 114 6.02 36.16 35.50
CA THR A 114 6.21 37.04 34.34
C THR A 114 6.63 38.44 34.78
N ASP A 115 5.95 39.02 35.78
CA ASP A 115 6.28 40.35 36.31
C ASP A 115 7.69 40.38 36.92
N PHE A 116 8.07 39.32 37.66
CA PHE A 116 9.43 39.19 38.17
C PHE A 116 10.45 39.14 37.03
N TYR A 117 10.29 38.23 36.06
CA TYR A 117 11.25 38.07 34.97
C TYR A 117 11.35 39.32 34.09
N HIS A 118 10.24 40.01 33.81
CA HIS A 118 10.21 41.21 32.98
C HIS A 118 10.60 42.51 33.71
N SER A 119 10.75 42.49 35.04
CA SER A 119 11.23 43.64 35.84
C SER A 119 12.72 43.60 36.14
N ILE A 120 13.39 42.46 35.94
CA ILE A 120 14.86 42.37 36.02
C ILE A 120 15.47 43.31 34.96
N PRO A 121 16.57 44.05 35.27
CA PRO A 121 17.22 44.97 34.32
C PRO A 121 18.04 44.22 33.25
N VAL A 122 17.41 43.28 32.55
CA VAL A 122 17.96 42.46 31.47
C VAL A 122 17.00 42.53 30.29
N ARG A 123 17.55 42.65 29.07
CA ARG A 123 16.76 42.71 27.84
C ARG A 123 15.95 41.43 27.65
N ARG A 124 14.71 41.55 27.15
CA ARG A 124 13.81 40.42 26.87
C ARG A 124 14.46 39.39 25.95
N GLU A 125 15.16 39.85 24.92
CA GLU A 125 15.87 38.98 23.98
C GLU A 125 16.89 38.10 24.69
N MET A 126 17.54 38.63 25.71
CA MET A 126 18.53 37.91 26.49
C MET A 126 17.84 36.86 27.37
N ILE A 127 16.75 37.21 28.06
CA ILE A 127 15.95 36.25 28.83
C ILE A 127 15.45 35.09 27.94
N PHE A 128 14.93 35.41 26.75
CA PHE A 128 14.53 34.40 25.77
C PHE A 128 15.72 33.54 25.34
N THR A 129 16.83 34.14 24.93
CA THR A 129 17.99 33.40 24.40
C THR A 129 18.56 32.45 25.44
N VAL A 130 18.70 32.87 26.70
CA VAL A 130 19.12 31.95 27.79
C VAL A 130 18.08 30.85 27.99
N SER A 131 16.78 31.14 27.89
CA SER A 131 15.73 30.11 28.00
C SER A 131 15.81 29.06 26.92
N TYR A 132 15.95 29.54 25.69
CA TYR A 132 15.94 28.74 24.49
C TYR A 132 17.19 27.85 24.40
N VAL A 133 18.37 28.44 24.58
CA VAL A 133 19.64 27.71 24.54
C VAL A 133 19.76 26.72 25.71
N SER A 134 19.30 27.09 26.92
CA SER A 134 19.28 26.14 28.04
C SER A 134 18.48 24.89 27.73
N GLY A 135 17.29 25.01 27.12
CA GLY A 135 16.46 23.85 26.77
C GLY A 135 17.17 22.89 25.83
N ILE A 136 17.85 23.43 24.81
CA ILE A 136 18.67 22.64 23.88
C ILE A 136 19.82 21.94 24.61
N LEU A 137 20.55 22.65 25.47
CA LEU A 137 21.68 22.07 26.20
C LEU A 137 21.27 20.99 27.20
N TYR A 138 20.10 21.14 27.84
CA TYR A 138 19.58 20.15 28.79
C TYR A 138 19.26 18.81 28.14
N ALA A 139 18.90 18.80 26.85
CA ALA A 139 18.74 17.57 26.08
C ALA A 139 20.05 17.11 25.43
N ALA A 140 20.79 18.01 24.78
CA ALA A 140 21.98 17.68 23.99
C ALA A 140 23.09 17.04 24.81
N VAL A 141 23.38 17.57 26.00
CA VAL A 141 24.51 17.08 26.83
C VAL A 141 24.25 15.66 27.34
N PRO A 142 23.09 15.36 27.98
CA PRO A 142 22.80 14.00 28.41
C PRO A 142 22.64 13.02 27.25
N TYR A 143 22.03 13.43 26.14
CA TYR A 143 21.89 12.58 24.95
C TYR A 143 23.27 12.17 24.42
N LEU A 144 24.16 13.13 24.15
CA LEU A 144 25.51 12.82 23.65
C LEU A 144 26.28 11.94 24.64
N ALA A 145 26.23 12.25 25.94
CA ALA A 145 26.93 11.48 26.95
C ALA A 145 26.40 10.03 27.04
N GLY A 146 25.08 9.84 27.02
CA GLY A 146 24.45 8.53 27.01
C GLY A 146 24.82 7.73 25.75
N LEU A 147 24.69 8.36 24.57
CA LEU A 147 25.02 7.74 23.30
C LEU A 147 26.49 7.30 23.23
N LEU A 148 27.44 8.16 23.62
CA LEU A 148 28.86 7.82 23.63
C LEU A 148 29.16 6.71 24.63
N THR A 149 28.52 6.73 25.80
CA THR A 149 28.68 5.66 26.80
C THR A 149 28.18 4.32 26.26
N ALA A 150 27.03 4.31 25.58
CA ALA A 150 26.49 3.13 24.94
C ALA A 150 27.39 2.63 23.81
N ALA A 151 27.87 3.53 22.94
CA ALA A 151 28.78 3.20 21.85
C ALA A 151 30.08 2.54 22.36
N VAL A 152 30.69 3.07 23.43
CA VAL A 152 31.88 2.46 24.06
C VAL A 152 31.54 1.08 24.62
N LEU A 153 30.40 0.93 25.32
CA LEU A 153 29.97 -0.36 25.87
C LEU A 153 29.81 -1.42 24.77
N VAL A 154 29.12 -1.07 23.68
CA VAL A 154 28.91 -1.97 22.54
C VAL A 154 30.24 -2.29 21.87
N GLN A 155 31.07 -1.28 21.60
CA GLN A 155 32.38 -1.46 20.97
C GLN A 155 33.28 -2.46 21.72
N VAL A 156 33.31 -2.39 23.05
CA VAL A 156 34.09 -3.33 23.88
C VAL A 156 33.57 -4.77 23.73
N LYS A 157 32.25 -4.94 23.63
CA LYS A 157 31.63 -6.27 23.52
C LYS A 157 31.80 -6.93 22.15
N ILE A 158 31.91 -6.15 21.08
CA ILE A 158 31.93 -6.67 19.71
C ILE A 158 33.34 -6.84 19.11
N MET A 159 34.41 -6.55 19.86
CA MET A 159 35.79 -6.68 19.35
C MET A 159 36.07 -8.06 18.74
N PRO A 160 36.78 -8.14 17.59
CA PRO A 160 37.52 -7.07 16.91
C PRO A 160 36.68 -6.22 15.94
N TYR A 161 35.36 -6.42 15.82
CA TYR A 161 34.51 -5.58 14.98
C TYR A 161 34.53 -4.13 15.46
N THR A 162 34.48 -3.18 14.53
CA THR A 162 34.56 -1.73 14.81
C THR A 162 33.28 -1.02 14.44
N LEU A 163 32.73 -0.25 15.37
CA LEU A 163 31.66 0.69 15.10
C LEU A 163 32.16 1.87 14.27
N ASP A 164 31.29 2.37 13.40
CA ASP A 164 31.44 3.61 12.66
C ASP A 164 31.04 4.79 13.57
N TRP A 165 32.05 5.43 14.13
CA TRP A 165 31.88 6.63 14.96
C TRP A 165 31.35 7.83 14.17
N GLY A 166 31.57 7.90 12.86
CA GLY A 166 31.00 8.92 11.99
C GLY A 166 29.49 8.80 11.93
N ARG A 167 28.98 7.58 11.71
CA ARG A 167 27.53 7.28 11.75
C ARG A 167 26.92 7.61 13.10
N ILE A 168 27.57 7.25 14.21
CA ILE A 168 27.07 7.56 15.58
C ILE A 168 26.94 9.06 15.82
N LEU A 169 27.97 9.84 15.46
CA LEU A 169 27.94 11.30 15.61
C LEU A 169 26.94 11.96 14.65
N ALA A 170 26.78 11.41 13.44
CA ALA A 170 25.76 11.84 12.50
C ALA A 170 24.35 11.60 13.06
N SER A 171 24.06 10.43 13.62
CA SER A 171 22.78 10.12 14.29
C SER A 171 22.47 11.10 15.42
N PHE A 172 23.46 11.46 16.24
CA PHE A 172 23.29 12.51 17.26
C PHE A 172 22.92 13.86 16.64
N GLY A 173 23.67 14.31 15.63
CA GLY A 173 23.41 15.59 14.95
C GLY A 173 22.02 15.63 14.31
N GLN A 174 21.62 14.54 13.66
CA GLN A 174 20.31 14.36 13.04
C GLN A 174 19.19 14.36 14.10
N GLY A 175 19.33 13.56 15.16
CA GLY A 175 18.38 13.54 16.28
C GLY A 175 18.23 14.90 16.95
N MET A 176 19.33 15.63 17.15
CA MET A 176 19.29 16.99 17.68
C MET A 176 18.61 17.99 16.75
N ALA A 177 18.74 17.84 15.42
CA ALA A 177 18.04 18.68 14.47
C ALA A 177 16.51 18.51 14.56
N PHE A 178 16.02 17.26 14.59
CA PHE A 178 14.59 16.97 14.79
C PHE A 178 14.10 17.42 16.17
N TYR A 179 14.90 17.20 17.21
CA TYR A 179 14.62 17.74 18.55
C TYR A 179 14.45 19.27 18.51
N ILE A 180 15.35 20.00 17.87
CA ILE A 180 15.29 21.46 17.79
C ILE A 180 14.03 21.91 17.04
N LEU A 181 13.64 21.24 15.96
CA LEU A 181 12.39 21.52 15.25
C LEU A 181 11.16 21.36 16.17
N SER A 182 11.03 20.22 16.84
CA SER A 182 9.93 19.94 17.78
C SER A 182 9.96 20.87 18.99
N TYR A 183 11.15 21.19 19.51
CA TYR A 183 11.36 22.08 20.65
C TYR A 183 10.93 23.50 20.32
N SER A 184 11.35 24.00 19.16
CA SER A 184 10.98 25.33 18.65
C SER A 184 9.48 25.46 18.47
N THR A 185 8.83 24.39 18.01
CA THR A 185 7.37 24.32 17.86
C THR A 185 6.66 24.42 19.21
N ALA A 186 7.11 23.67 20.21
CA ALA A 186 6.57 23.78 21.57
C ALA A 186 6.81 25.17 22.19
N VAL A 187 7.98 25.78 21.94
CA VAL A 187 8.27 27.16 22.34
C VAL A 187 7.33 28.15 21.64
N ALA A 188 7.07 27.98 20.34
CA ALA A 188 6.12 28.82 19.60
C ALA A 188 4.71 28.72 20.19
N ALA A 189 4.25 27.51 20.53
CA ALA A 189 2.98 27.31 21.23
C ALA A 189 2.96 28.06 22.58
N ALA A 190 4.04 27.98 23.36
CA ALA A 190 4.19 28.74 24.60
C ALA A 190 4.18 30.26 24.37
N MET A 191 4.69 30.76 23.23
CA MET A 191 4.65 32.19 22.89
C MET A 191 3.24 32.68 22.52
N LEU A 192 2.42 31.84 21.91
CA LEU A 192 1.06 32.16 21.49
C LEU A 192 0.02 32.04 22.62
N THR A 193 0.36 31.35 23.69
CA THR A 193 -0.55 30.99 24.78
C THR A 193 -0.05 31.48 26.14
N GLY A 194 -0.96 31.74 27.08
CA GLY A 194 -0.63 32.26 28.41
C GLY A 194 -0.86 31.28 29.55
N HIS A 195 -1.15 30.01 29.25
CA HIS A 195 -1.47 28.99 30.24
C HIS A 195 -0.90 27.63 29.81
N LEU A 196 -0.28 26.88 30.74
CA LEU A 196 0.43 25.63 30.43
C LEU A 196 -0.43 24.62 29.68
N ALA A 197 -1.64 24.33 30.19
CA ALA A 197 -2.54 23.38 29.54
C ALA A 197 -2.89 23.78 28.10
N VAL A 198 -3.05 25.08 27.83
CA VAL A 198 -3.37 25.58 26.49
C VAL A 198 -2.13 25.55 25.59
N SER A 199 -0.92 25.73 26.14
CA SER A 199 0.33 25.53 25.40
C SER A 199 0.53 24.07 24.99
N VAL A 200 0.19 23.12 25.87
CA VAL A 200 0.21 21.68 25.54
C VAL A 200 -0.77 21.41 24.40
N LEU A 201 -2.03 21.84 24.52
CA LEU A 201 -3.01 21.70 23.45
C LEU A 201 -2.57 22.37 22.14
N GLY A 202 -2.00 23.57 22.21
CA GLY A 202 -1.46 24.27 21.03
C GLY A 202 -0.28 23.54 20.39
N THR A 203 0.55 22.88 21.18
CA THR A 203 1.63 22.02 20.67
C THR A 203 1.07 20.80 19.94
N LEU A 204 0.04 20.16 20.50
CA LEU A 204 -0.66 19.07 19.84
C LEU A 204 -1.31 19.52 18.52
N VAL A 205 -1.92 20.71 18.49
CA VAL A 205 -2.45 21.29 17.25
C VAL A 205 -1.36 21.42 16.18
N PHE A 206 -0.17 21.92 16.53
CA PHE A 206 0.93 22.01 15.56
C PHE A 206 1.46 20.65 15.08
N PHE A 207 1.41 19.60 15.91
CA PHE A 207 1.88 18.27 15.52
C PHE A 207 0.85 17.45 14.74
N PHE A 208 -0.44 17.63 15.01
CA PHE A 208 -1.47 16.71 14.52
C PHE A 208 -2.50 17.34 13.59
N TRP A 209 -2.71 18.67 13.62
CA TRP A 209 -3.78 19.27 12.82
C TRP A 209 -3.54 19.15 11.32
N GLY A 210 -2.31 19.39 10.83
CA GLY A 210 -1.97 19.23 9.42
C GLY A 210 -2.21 17.81 8.89
N PRO A 211 -1.61 16.78 9.51
CA PRO A 211 -1.87 15.38 9.16
C PRO A 211 -3.37 15.02 9.24
N ALA A 212 -4.06 15.47 10.29
CA ALA A 212 -5.50 15.22 10.43
C ALA A 212 -6.33 15.84 9.30
N ILE A 213 -5.99 17.04 8.83
CA ILE A 213 -6.65 17.67 7.69
C ILE A 213 -6.41 16.90 6.39
N LEU A 214 -5.19 16.41 6.14
CA LEU A 214 -4.90 15.61 4.94
C LEU A 214 -5.70 14.30 4.93
N LEU A 215 -5.76 13.61 6.08
CA LEU A 215 -6.59 12.43 6.24
C LEU A 215 -8.09 12.76 6.05
N LEU A 216 -8.52 13.91 6.58
CA LEU A 216 -9.90 14.34 6.45
C LEU A 216 -10.28 14.67 5.01
N ILE A 217 -9.41 15.34 4.25
CA ILE A 217 -9.63 15.61 2.82
C ILE A 217 -9.72 14.29 2.05
N ARG A 218 -8.77 13.36 2.26
CA ARG A 218 -8.80 12.04 1.62
C ARG A 218 -10.09 11.28 1.95
N ALA A 219 -10.50 11.28 3.22
CA ALA A 219 -11.74 10.62 3.65
C ALA A 219 -12.99 11.27 3.04
N TYR A 220 -13.03 12.60 2.97
CA TYR A 220 -14.14 13.31 2.32
C TYR A 220 -14.22 13.01 0.82
N CYS A 221 -13.09 13.01 0.12
CA CYS A 221 -13.03 12.64 -1.30
C CYS A 221 -13.53 11.21 -1.50
N GLY A 222 -12.99 10.23 -0.78
CA GLY A 222 -13.39 8.82 -0.91
C GLY A 222 -14.84 8.54 -0.49
N TYR A 223 -15.40 9.33 0.43
CA TYR A 223 -16.78 9.13 0.89
C TYR A 223 -17.83 9.80 -0.03
N TYR A 224 -17.52 10.98 -0.59
CA TYR A 224 -18.49 11.76 -1.36
C TYR A 224 -18.37 11.63 -2.87
N PHE A 225 -17.15 11.42 -3.41
CA PHE A 225 -16.92 11.31 -4.84
C PHE A 225 -16.78 9.85 -5.24
N GLN A 226 -17.68 9.37 -6.11
CA GLN A 226 -17.66 7.98 -6.58
C GLN A 226 -16.51 7.72 -7.56
N SER A 227 -16.12 8.74 -8.33
CA SER A 227 -15.04 8.65 -9.30
C SER A 227 -13.64 8.85 -8.70
N PHE A 228 -13.55 8.99 -7.37
CA PHE A 228 -12.29 9.28 -6.69
C PHE A 228 -11.37 8.07 -6.65
N TYR A 229 -10.20 8.24 -7.26
CA TYR A 229 -9.12 7.26 -7.20
C TYR A 229 -8.11 7.59 -6.09
N TYR A 230 -7.49 8.77 -6.20
CA TYR A 230 -6.41 9.20 -5.32
C TYR A 230 -6.39 10.73 -5.20
N LEU A 231 -5.78 11.24 -4.12
CA LEU A 231 -5.67 12.67 -3.87
C LEU A 231 -4.46 13.28 -4.61
N GLU A 232 -4.58 13.33 -5.93
CA GLU A 232 -3.56 13.86 -6.84
C GLU A 232 -3.20 15.31 -6.54
N GLY A 233 -1.94 15.66 -6.76
CA GLY A 233 -1.43 17.01 -6.53
C GLY A 233 -1.32 17.44 -5.06
N VAL A 234 -2.20 17.05 -4.14
CA VAL A 234 -2.00 17.30 -2.69
C VAL A 234 -0.91 16.38 -2.16
N MET A 235 -0.99 15.10 -2.47
CA MET A 235 0.02 14.14 -2.02
C MET A 235 1.37 14.35 -2.72
N GLU A 236 1.38 14.92 -3.92
CA GLU A 236 2.61 15.17 -4.69
C GLU A 236 3.19 16.58 -4.51
N ASN A 237 2.35 17.62 -4.52
CA ASN A 237 2.80 19.02 -4.49
C ASN A 237 2.85 19.61 -3.07
N ILE A 238 2.00 19.16 -2.15
CA ILE A 238 2.04 19.63 -0.75
C ILE A 238 3.03 18.77 0.06
N ALA A 239 3.39 17.57 -0.43
CA ALA A 239 4.28 16.60 0.18
C ALA A 239 3.88 16.34 1.66
N PRO A 240 3.00 15.34 1.92
CA PRO A 240 2.37 15.09 3.21
C PRO A 240 3.32 15.12 4.40
N GLU A 241 4.58 14.72 4.23
CA GLU A 241 5.63 14.81 5.24
C GLU A 241 5.81 16.21 5.84
N PHE A 242 5.51 17.29 5.11
CA PHE A 242 5.63 18.67 5.59
C PHE A 242 4.40 19.16 6.36
N ALA A 243 3.35 18.36 6.49
CA ALA A 243 2.11 18.78 7.16
C ALA A 243 2.30 19.08 8.65
N SER A 244 3.33 18.52 9.29
CA SER A 244 3.73 18.90 10.65
C SER A 244 5.19 18.56 10.97
N PRO A 245 5.78 19.21 11.98
CA PRO A 245 7.11 18.86 12.50
C PRO A 245 7.30 17.38 12.85
N LEU A 246 6.27 16.76 13.43
CA LEU A 246 6.32 15.38 13.87
C LEU A 246 6.25 14.42 12.67
N LEU A 247 5.33 14.69 11.73
CA LEU A 247 5.21 13.87 10.52
C LEU A 247 6.46 13.97 9.66
N PHE A 248 7.10 15.14 9.62
CA PHE A 248 8.37 15.33 8.90
C PHE A 248 9.48 14.41 9.45
N GLN A 249 9.57 14.26 10.78
CA GLN A 249 10.51 13.32 11.39
C GLN A 249 10.13 11.86 11.09
N ILE A 250 8.85 11.49 11.25
CA ILE A 250 8.35 10.13 10.98
C ILE A 250 8.66 9.70 9.54
N ALA A 251 8.47 10.61 8.58
CA ALA A 251 8.72 10.34 7.18
C ALA A 251 10.22 10.31 6.82
N SER A 252 11.12 10.76 7.71
CA SER A 252 12.54 10.91 7.42
C SER A 252 13.32 9.63 7.72
N SER A 253 13.43 8.72 6.76
CA SER A 253 14.25 7.50 6.88
C SER A 253 15.26 7.36 5.74
N GLY A 254 16.14 6.36 5.84
CA GLY A 254 17.07 5.98 4.79
C GLY A 254 18.16 7.01 4.46
N GLU A 255 18.71 6.94 3.25
CA GLU A 255 19.90 7.69 2.84
C GLU A 255 19.71 9.22 2.83
N ARG A 256 18.47 9.70 2.71
CA ARG A 256 18.16 11.15 2.68
C ARG A 256 18.04 11.79 4.05
N ILE A 257 18.18 11.02 5.14
CA ILE A 257 17.97 11.52 6.51
C ILE A 257 18.88 12.69 6.89
N GLY A 258 20.12 12.74 6.37
CA GLY A 258 21.06 13.84 6.62
C GLY A 258 20.56 15.18 6.07
N ILE A 259 20.05 15.19 4.83
CA ILE A 259 19.50 16.39 4.19
C ILE A 259 18.21 16.83 4.89
N ARG A 260 17.34 15.86 5.24
CA ARG A 260 16.10 16.14 5.98
C ARG A 260 16.37 16.70 7.37
N ALA A 261 17.37 16.18 8.08
CA ALA A 261 17.82 16.75 9.34
C ALA A 261 18.32 18.19 9.19
N ALA A 262 19.09 18.51 8.15
CA ALA A 262 19.51 19.89 7.88
C ALA A 262 18.31 20.83 7.63
N ALA A 263 17.30 20.36 6.89
CA ALA A 263 16.05 21.09 6.70
C ALA A 263 15.27 21.26 8.01
N ALA A 264 15.18 20.23 8.85
CA ALA A 264 14.57 20.30 10.18
C ALA A 264 15.27 21.34 11.06
N LEU A 265 16.61 21.36 11.06
CA LEU A 265 17.38 22.34 11.80
C LEU A 265 17.09 23.77 11.31
N ALA A 266 17.11 23.99 9.99
CA ALA A 266 16.81 25.29 9.40
C ALA A 266 15.39 25.77 9.76
N ALA A 267 14.39 24.90 9.60
CA ALA A 267 13.00 25.20 9.96
C ALA A 267 12.85 25.47 11.47
N GLY A 268 13.49 24.67 12.32
CA GLY A 268 13.52 24.88 13.77
C GLY A 268 14.12 26.24 14.15
N LEU A 269 15.24 26.63 13.54
CA LEU A 269 15.86 27.94 13.76
C LEU A 269 14.96 29.10 13.31
N VAL A 270 14.26 28.96 12.17
CA VAL A 270 13.27 29.94 11.70
C VAL A 270 12.13 30.08 12.71
N ILE A 271 11.54 28.96 13.16
CA ILE A 271 10.47 28.95 14.17
C ILE A 271 10.97 29.54 15.51
N GLY A 272 12.21 29.25 15.90
CA GLY A 272 12.87 29.86 17.06
C GLY A 272 13.01 31.38 16.92
N GLY A 273 13.39 31.88 15.74
CA GLY A 273 13.45 33.30 15.42
C GLY A 273 12.07 33.98 15.46
N VAL A 274 11.04 33.34 14.89
CA VAL A 274 9.64 33.79 14.99
C VAL A 274 9.20 33.81 16.46
N SER A 275 9.56 32.80 17.24
CA SER A 275 9.25 32.73 18.67
C SER A 275 9.90 33.88 19.45
N LEU A 276 11.15 34.22 19.15
CA LEU A 276 11.81 35.39 19.72
C LEU A 276 11.08 36.69 19.36
N PHE A 277 10.66 36.85 18.10
CA PHE A 277 9.89 38.00 17.66
C PHE A 277 8.54 38.11 18.40
N LEU A 278 7.79 37.00 18.51
CA LEU A 278 6.55 36.94 19.26
C LEU A 278 6.76 37.27 20.74
N TYR A 279 7.82 36.74 21.35
CA TYR A 279 8.19 37.03 22.73
C TYR A 279 8.45 38.53 22.96
N LYS A 280 9.14 39.20 22.02
CA LYS A 280 9.37 40.65 22.10
C LYS A 280 8.07 41.45 22.08
N LYS A 281 7.10 41.02 21.28
CA LYS A 281 5.79 41.68 21.13
C LYS A 281 4.78 41.29 22.20
N ARG A 282 5.07 40.27 23.00
CA ARG A 282 4.17 39.73 24.02
C ARG A 282 3.93 40.71 25.17
N PRO A 283 2.68 41.12 25.43
CA PRO A 283 2.36 41.94 26.60
C PRO A 283 2.44 41.10 27.89
N SER A 284 3.02 41.64 28.96
CA SER A 284 3.22 40.90 30.23
C SER A 284 1.89 40.52 30.90
N GLU A 285 0.87 41.37 30.75
CA GLU A 285 -0.45 41.22 31.37
C GLU A 285 -1.29 40.06 30.79
N THR A 286 -0.82 39.46 29.70
CA THR A 286 -1.48 38.31 29.07
C THR A 286 -1.14 36.97 29.74
N ALA A 287 -0.21 36.95 30.70
CA ALA A 287 0.06 35.77 31.51
C ALA A 287 -1.19 35.28 32.25
N GLY A 288 -1.46 33.98 32.13
CA GLY A 288 -2.67 33.32 32.64
C GLY A 288 -3.89 33.38 31.69
N ARG A 289 -3.82 34.07 30.55
CA ARG A 289 -4.87 33.99 29.52
C ARG A 289 -4.67 32.77 28.62
N ALA A 290 -5.72 32.24 28.02
CA ALA A 290 -5.60 31.12 27.09
C ALA A 290 -4.77 31.47 25.85
N MET A 291 -5.19 32.52 25.12
CA MET A 291 -4.51 33.03 23.93
C MET A 291 -3.96 34.45 24.17
N VAL A 292 -2.75 34.70 23.70
CA VAL A 292 -2.03 35.97 23.90
C VAL A 292 -2.43 37.02 22.87
N PHE A 293 -2.43 36.63 21.59
CA PHE A 293 -2.68 37.55 20.47
C PHE A 293 -4.14 37.49 20.03
N LYS A 294 -4.76 38.67 19.89
CA LYS A 294 -6.16 38.77 19.46
C LYS A 294 -6.38 38.27 18.02
N ALA A 295 -5.35 38.38 17.16
CA ALA A 295 -5.42 37.98 15.76
C ALA A 295 -5.40 36.45 15.57
N SER A 296 -4.63 35.70 16.38
CA SER A 296 -4.55 34.24 16.23
C SER A 296 -5.78 33.52 16.80
N ARG A 297 -6.46 34.12 17.79
CA ARG A 297 -7.65 33.56 18.43
C ARG A 297 -8.77 33.16 17.43
N PRO A 298 -9.28 34.02 16.55
CA PRO A 298 -10.33 33.63 15.61
C PRO A 298 -9.82 32.66 14.53
N VAL A 299 -8.57 32.80 14.07
CA VAL A 299 -8.00 31.95 13.01
C VAL A 299 -7.90 30.49 13.47
N ILE A 300 -7.30 30.26 14.64
CA ILE A 300 -7.15 28.91 15.21
C ILE A 300 -8.53 28.33 15.52
N LYS A 301 -9.45 29.12 16.05
CA LYS A 301 -10.82 28.68 16.30
C LYS A 301 -11.52 28.21 15.03
N MET A 302 -11.47 29.00 13.95
CA MET A 302 -12.11 28.61 12.67
C MET A 302 -11.50 27.33 12.09
N ALA A 303 -10.17 27.21 12.11
CA ALA A 303 -9.47 26.01 11.64
C ALA A 303 -9.87 24.76 12.41
N LEU A 304 -9.92 24.84 13.74
CA LEU A 304 -10.35 23.72 14.60
C LEU A 304 -11.83 23.40 14.43
N MET A 305 -12.71 24.41 14.40
CA MET A 305 -14.14 24.22 14.16
C MET A 305 -14.40 23.53 12.83
N LEU A 306 -13.73 23.95 11.75
CA LEU A 306 -13.83 23.33 10.43
C LEU A 306 -13.46 21.84 10.49
N SER A 307 -12.27 21.52 11.03
CA SER A 307 -11.82 20.13 11.14
C SER A 307 -12.74 19.27 12.01
N SER A 308 -13.21 19.80 13.15
CA SER A 308 -14.09 19.06 14.06
C SER A 308 -15.50 18.88 13.49
N ALA A 309 -16.04 19.88 12.81
CA ALA A 309 -17.34 19.81 12.15
C ALA A 309 -17.34 18.77 11.04
N LEU A 310 -16.32 18.81 10.18
CA LEU A 310 -16.17 17.85 9.09
C LEU A 310 -15.87 16.44 9.63
N GLY A 311 -14.98 16.30 10.62
CA GLY A 311 -14.70 15.02 11.27
C GLY A 311 -15.94 14.40 11.93
N ALA A 312 -16.73 15.20 12.66
CA ALA A 312 -17.98 14.73 13.26
C ALA A 312 -19.02 14.35 12.20
N SER A 313 -19.11 15.11 11.10
CA SER A 313 -19.98 14.78 9.97
C SER A 313 -19.66 13.39 9.40
N LEU A 314 -18.39 13.07 9.14
CA LEU A 314 -18.02 11.74 8.67
C LEU A 314 -18.28 10.67 9.72
N PHE A 315 -17.90 10.90 10.98
CA PHE A 315 -18.14 9.94 12.06
C PHE A 315 -19.62 9.52 12.15
N PHE A 316 -20.56 10.46 12.08
CA PHE A 316 -21.97 10.14 12.11
C PHE A 316 -22.50 9.54 10.79
N CYS A 317 -21.92 9.89 9.64
CA CYS A 317 -22.21 9.19 8.39
C CYS A 317 -21.87 7.69 8.49
N GLU A 318 -20.71 7.36 9.03
CA GLU A 318 -20.25 5.98 9.23
C GLU A 318 -21.12 5.23 10.25
N VAL A 319 -21.28 5.78 11.46
CA VAL A 319 -22.08 5.15 12.52
C VAL A 319 -23.55 4.99 12.11
N GLY A 320 -24.10 5.98 11.39
CA GLY A 320 -25.49 5.98 10.98
C GLY A 320 -25.78 5.26 9.67
N GLY A 321 -24.77 4.80 8.94
CA GLY A 321 -24.91 4.09 7.66
C GLY A 321 -25.56 4.89 6.53
N ALA A 322 -25.69 6.21 6.66
CA ALA A 322 -26.36 7.05 5.67
C ALA A 322 -25.80 8.48 5.60
N LYS A 323 -25.65 9.00 4.37
CA LYS A 323 -25.14 10.36 4.10
C LYS A 323 -25.96 11.48 4.79
N ALA A 324 -27.22 11.22 5.16
CA ALA A 324 -28.07 12.19 5.86
C ALA A 324 -27.58 12.49 7.30
N TRP A 325 -26.97 11.50 7.97
CA TRP A 325 -26.40 11.68 9.31
C TRP A 325 -25.23 12.66 9.32
N GLY A 326 -24.61 12.92 8.17
CA GLY A 326 -23.57 13.93 8.02
C GLY A 326 -24.02 15.33 8.43
N ILE A 327 -25.27 15.70 8.16
CA ILE A 327 -25.81 17.02 8.57
C ILE A 327 -25.91 17.11 10.09
N PHE A 328 -26.39 16.06 10.74
CA PHE A 328 -26.46 15.99 12.19
C PHE A 328 -25.06 16.07 12.81
N GLY A 329 -24.11 15.27 12.30
CA GLY A 329 -22.72 15.29 12.74
C GLY A 329 -22.05 16.65 12.54
N LEU A 330 -22.31 17.33 11.42
CA LEU A 330 -21.81 18.68 11.13
C LEU A 330 -22.32 19.69 12.17
N ILE A 331 -23.63 19.68 12.46
CA ILE A 331 -24.25 20.57 13.45
C ILE A 331 -23.66 20.30 14.85
N CYS A 332 -23.59 19.04 15.26
CA CYS A 332 -23.00 18.65 16.53
C CYS A 332 -21.53 19.08 16.63
N GLY A 333 -20.74 18.85 15.58
CA GLY A 333 -19.33 19.22 15.53
C GLY A 333 -19.12 20.73 15.62
N ILE A 334 -19.94 21.54 14.92
CA ILE A 334 -19.91 23.01 15.03
C ILE A 334 -20.23 23.45 16.48
N ILE A 335 -21.33 22.97 17.06
CA ILE A 335 -21.79 23.40 18.39
C ILE A 335 -20.81 22.98 19.48
N ILE A 336 -20.40 21.71 19.49
CA ILE A 336 -19.50 21.16 20.51
C ILE A 336 -18.13 21.83 20.42
N SER A 337 -17.56 21.95 19.22
CA SER A 337 -16.24 22.59 19.05
C SER A 337 -16.28 24.07 19.43
N ASP A 338 -17.33 24.82 19.06
CA ASP A 338 -17.51 26.21 19.47
C ASP A 338 -17.52 26.36 21.00
N CYS A 339 -18.32 25.51 21.67
CA CYS A 339 -18.46 25.49 23.12
C CYS A 339 -17.14 25.16 23.80
N VAL A 340 -16.48 24.06 23.41
CA VAL A 340 -15.20 23.64 23.99
C VAL A 340 -14.13 24.71 23.80
N ILE A 341 -14.02 25.29 22.60
CA ILE A 341 -13.01 26.32 22.31
C ILE A 341 -13.29 27.60 23.11
N GLU A 342 -14.55 28.05 23.24
CA GLU A 342 -14.86 29.23 24.08
C GLU A 342 -14.62 28.98 25.57
N VAL A 343 -14.95 27.79 26.07
CA VAL A 343 -14.62 27.40 27.45
C VAL A 343 -13.11 27.44 27.67
N ILE A 344 -12.31 26.93 26.74
CA ILE A 344 -10.84 27.01 26.81
C ILE A 344 -10.36 28.46 26.76
N TYR A 345 -10.91 29.29 25.86
CA TYR A 345 -10.48 30.67 25.69
C TYR A 345 -10.80 31.58 26.88
N HIS A 346 -11.88 31.29 27.59
CA HIS A 346 -12.33 32.07 28.73
C HIS A 346 -12.07 31.42 30.10
N PHE A 347 -11.70 30.13 30.13
CA PHE A 347 -11.65 29.30 31.34
C PHE A 347 -12.95 29.36 32.15
N ASP A 348 -14.10 29.47 31.48
CA ASP A 348 -15.41 29.66 32.11
C ASP A 348 -16.49 28.93 31.30
N PHE A 349 -17.09 27.90 31.91
CA PHE A 349 -18.20 27.13 31.32
C PHE A 349 -19.41 28.00 30.95
N ARG A 350 -19.66 29.09 31.70
CA ARG A 350 -20.78 30.00 31.44
C ARG A 350 -20.61 30.79 30.15
N ARG A 351 -19.39 30.83 29.60
CA ARG A 351 -19.06 31.55 28.36
C ARG A 351 -18.99 30.66 27.12
N ALA A 352 -19.45 29.41 27.19
CA ALA A 352 -19.46 28.47 26.07
C ALA A 352 -20.07 29.03 24.77
N LEU A 353 -21.04 29.96 24.85
CA LEU A 353 -21.72 30.55 23.68
C LEU A 353 -21.40 32.05 23.46
N ALA A 354 -20.32 32.55 24.06
CA ALA A 354 -19.99 33.98 24.02
C ALA A 354 -19.49 34.45 22.62
N GLY A 355 -18.89 33.56 21.84
CA GLY A 355 -18.16 33.85 20.60
C GLY A 355 -19.00 33.97 19.32
N LYS A 356 -20.21 34.54 19.38
CA LYS A 356 -21.23 34.45 18.31
C LYS A 356 -20.73 34.77 16.90
N ARG A 357 -19.87 35.78 16.73
CA ARG A 357 -19.34 36.18 15.40
C ARG A 357 -18.36 35.16 14.83
N SER A 358 -17.40 34.71 15.64
CA SER A 358 -16.46 33.65 15.24
C SER A 358 -17.15 32.30 15.08
N ALA A 359 -18.18 32.03 15.88
CA ALA A 359 -19.01 30.85 15.77
C ALA A 359 -19.75 30.84 14.43
N ALA A 360 -20.42 31.94 14.09
CA ALA A 360 -21.11 32.10 12.81
C ALA A 360 -20.16 31.98 11.61
N ALA A 361 -19.00 32.64 11.65
CA ALA A 361 -18.01 32.55 10.59
C ALA A 361 -17.47 31.12 10.41
N GLY A 362 -17.13 30.43 11.51
CA GLY A 362 -16.69 29.03 11.47
C GLY A 362 -17.77 28.07 10.99
N ALA A 363 -19.02 28.30 11.40
CA ALA A 363 -20.17 27.52 10.94
C ALA A 363 -20.40 27.70 9.44
N VAL A 364 -20.42 28.94 8.93
CA VAL A 364 -20.57 29.24 7.51
C VAL A 364 -19.47 28.57 6.69
N LEU A 365 -18.21 28.68 7.12
CA LEU A 365 -17.09 28.02 6.44
C LEU A 365 -17.25 26.49 6.44
N SER A 366 -17.63 25.89 7.56
CA SER A 366 -17.80 24.44 7.68
C SER A 366 -18.94 23.92 6.82
N VAL A 367 -20.07 24.63 6.80
CA VAL A 367 -21.22 24.33 5.95
C VAL A 367 -20.85 24.50 4.47
N PHE A 368 -20.15 25.58 4.11
CA PHE A 368 -19.69 25.80 2.75
C PHE A 368 -18.81 24.65 2.26
N VAL A 369 -17.77 24.29 3.02
CA VAL A 369 -16.86 23.19 2.66
C VAL A 369 -17.60 21.86 2.62
N PHE A 370 -18.46 21.57 3.60
CA PHE A 370 -19.30 20.38 3.57
C PHE A 370 -20.16 20.29 2.30
N CYS A 371 -20.81 21.40 1.91
CA CYS A 371 -21.63 21.46 0.71
C CYS A 371 -20.83 21.27 -0.58
N LEU A 372 -19.59 21.78 -0.65
CA LEU A 372 -18.71 21.56 -1.81
C LEU A 372 -18.53 20.07 -2.12
N PHE A 373 -18.26 19.26 -1.09
CA PHE A 373 -18.13 17.81 -1.22
C PHE A 373 -19.49 17.12 -1.37
N ARG A 374 -20.46 17.42 -0.49
CA ARG A 374 -21.74 16.72 -0.41
C ARG A 374 -22.57 16.78 -1.69
N PHE A 375 -22.48 17.89 -2.41
CA PHE A 375 -23.26 18.16 -3.62
C PHE A 375 -22.41 18.18 -4.88
N ASP A 376 -21.13 17.81 -4.79
CA ASP A 376 -20.18 17.89 -5.90
C ASP A 376 -20.25 19.23 -6.65
N LEU A 377 -20.20 20.34 -5.92
CA LEU A 377 -20.37 21.68 -6.52
C LEU A 377 -19.21 22.06 -7.47
N ALA A 378 -18.08 21.37 -7.36
CA ALA A 378 -16.93 21.53 -8.25
C ALA A 378 -17.03 20.64 -9.50
N GLY A 379 -17.99 19.71 -9.56
CA GLY A 379 -18.18 18.79 -10.68
C GLY A 379 -17.08 17.72 -10.79
N PHE A 380 -16.52 17.26 -9.68
CA PHE A 380 -15.48 16.23 -9.65
C PHE A 380 -15.95 14.92 -10.31
N ASP A 381 -17.14 14.42 -9.95
CA ASP A 381 -17.72 13.17 -10.47
C ASP A 381 -18.25 13.31 -11.90
N THR A 382 -18.45 14.55 -12.37
CA THR A 382 -18.95 14.84 -13.71
C THR A 382 -17.89 15.39 -14.65
N TYR A 383 -16.65 15.48 -14.17
CA TYR A 383 -15.52 16.00 -14.94
C TYR A 383 -15.15 15.02 -16.04
N LEU A 384 -15.18 15.52 -17.28
CA LEU A 384 -14.69 14.86 -18.48
C LEU A 384 -13.92 15.92 -19.28
N PRO A 385 -12.62 15.75 -19.54
CA PRO A 385 -11.85 16.71 -20.33
C PRO A 385 -12.25 16.65 -21.81
N ASP A 386 -12.11 17.78 -22.51
CA ASP A 386 -12.28 17.81 -23.97
C ASP A 386 -11.14 17.04 -24.64
N ALA A 387 -11.45 16.24 -25.67
CA ALA A 387 -10.45 15.44 -26.40
C ALA A 387 -9.26 16.29 -26.92
N SER A 388 -9.50 17.56 -27.26
CA SER A 388 -8.44 18.47 -27.71
C SER A 388 -7.47 18.90 -26.61
N GLU A 389 -7.83 18.78 -25.34
CA GLU A 389 -6.99 19.12 -24.19
C GLU A 389 -6.09 17.96 -23.74
N ILE A 390 -6.42 16.74 -24.17
CA ILE A 390 -5.69 15.51 -23.84
C ILE A 390 -4.43 15.42 -24.72
N GLU A 391 -3.30 15.17 -24.07
CA GLU A 391 -2.03 14.83 -24.71
C GLU A 391 -1.88 13.32 -24.86
N SER A 392 -2.16 12.59 -23.78
CA SER A 392 -2.20 11.12 -23.75
C SER A 392 -3.04 10.62 -22.56
N VAL A 393 -3.25 9.31 -22.48
CA VAL A 393 -4.06 8.66 -21.45
C VAL A 393 -3.34 7.44 -20.89
N GLY A 394 -3.35 7.29 -19.57
CA GLY A 394 -3.17 5.99 -18.91
C GLY A 394 -4.52 5.34 -18.67
N PHE A 395 -4.64 4.05 -18.99
CA PHE A 395 -5.91 3.33 -18.94
C PHE A 395 -5.72 1.95 -18.31
N GLU A 396 -6.51 1.65 -17.28
CA GLU A 396 -6.57 0.33 -16.64
C GLU A 396 -8.01 -0.15 -16.65
N CYS A 397 -8.21 -1.37 -17.13
CA CYS A 397 -9.45 -2.10 -16.99
C CYS A 397 -9.11 -3.57 -16.78
N HIS A 398 -9.32 -4.06 -15.56
CA HIS A 398 -9.02 -5.45 -15.20
C HIS A 398 -9.65 -6.48 -16.16
N ASN A 399 -10.87 -6.21 -16.64
CA ASN A 399 -11.59 -7.08 -17.59
C ASN A 399 -10.99 -7.12 -18.99
N LEU A 400 -10.24 -6.09 -19.40
CA LEU A 400 -9.50 -6.12 -20.67
C LEU A 400 -8.13 -6.77 -20.47
N TYR A 401 -7.46 -6.44 -19.36
CA TYR A 401 -6.17 -7.00 -19.02
C TYR A 401 -5.88 -6.89 -17.51
N SER A 402 -5.82 -8.03 -16.85
CA SER A 402 -5.53 -8.16 -15.41
C SER A 402 -4.03 -8.06 -15.08
N GLY A 403 -3.16 -8.31 -16.07
CA GLY A 403 -1.71 -8.43 -15.91
C GLY A 403 -0.96 -7.09 -15.79
N LEU A 404 -1.65 -5.94 -15.86
CA LEU A 404 -1.03 -4.60 -15.99
C LEU A 404 0.12 -4.36 -14.98
N ARG A 405 -0.05 -4.77 -13.72
CA ARG A 405 1.00 -4.63 -12.69
C ARG A 405 1.85 -5.88 -12.57
N LYS A 406 1.21 -7.05 -12.65
CA LYS A 406 1.84 -8.36 -12.46
C LYS A 406 2.99 -8.55 -13.44
N ASP A 407 2.76 -8.25 -14.73
CA ASP A 407 3.73 -8.50 -15.80
C ASP A 407 4.84 -7.44 -15.88
N ARG A 408 4.77 -6.41 -15.04
CA ARG A 408 5.84 -5.41 -14.80
C ARG A 408 6.61 -5.69 -13.50
N ALA A 409 6.45 -6.87 -12.92
CA ALA A 409 7.18 -7.22 -11.72
C ALA A 409 8.70 -7.22 -11.95
N THR A 410 9.42 -6.83 -10.90
CA THR A 410 10.87 -6.96 -10.82
C THR A 410 11.23 -7.90 -9.69
N VAL A 411 12.28 -8.70 -9.85
CA VAL A 411 12.80 -9.56 -8.77
C VAL A 411 13.95 -8.84 -8.09
N THR A 412 13.82 -8.62 -6.78
CA THR A 412 14.89 -8.00 -5.98
C THR A 412 15.63 -9.06 -5.17
N ILE A 413 16.96 -8.98 -5.17
CA ILE A 413 17.83 -9.83 -4.34
C ILE A 413 18.19 -9.05 -3.07
N THR A 414 17.81 -9.60 -1.91
CA THR A 414 18.26 -9.08 -0.62
C THR A 414 19.19 -10.10 0.03
N GLU A 415 20.45 -9.72 0.23
CA GLU A 415 21.41 -10.54 0.94
C GLU A 415 21.21 -10.40 2.46
N ARG A 416 20.90 -11.52 3.12
CA ARG A 416 20.86 -11.59 4.58
C ARG A 416 22.28 -11.72 5.13
N ARG A 417 22.48 -11.33 6.38
CA ARG A 417 23.81 -11.31 7.02
C ARG A 417 24.49 -12.68 7.17
N ASN A 418 23.75 -13.78 7.04
CA ASN A 418 24.28 -15.15 7.01
C ASN A 418 24.81 -15.55 5.61
N GLY A 419 24.75 -14.65 4.62
CA GLY A 419 25.09 -14.92 3.21
C GLY A 419 23.96 -15.58 2.41
N GLU A 420 22.82 -15.86 3.05
CA GLU A 420 21.62 -16.37 2.39
C GLU A 420 20.94 -15.23 1.62
N ILE A 421 20.61 -15.45 0.35
CA ILE A 421 19.83 -14.48 -0.41
C ILE A 421 18.34 -14.78 -0.26
N SER A 422 17.55 -13.73 0.02
CA SER A 422 16.11 -13.77 -0.11
C SER A 422 15.70 -12.99 -1.35
N THR A 423 14.97 -13.66 -2.23
CA THR A 423 14.37 -13.11 -3.45
C THR A 423 12.88 -12.88 -3.22
N TYR A 424 12.34 -11.81 -3.78
CA TYR A 424 10.91 -11.57 -3.82
C TYR A 424 10.56 -10.73 -5.05
N SER A 425 9.36 -10.95 -5.59
CA SER A 425 8.78 -10.12 -6.63
C SER A 425 8.23 -8.83 -6.03
N SER A 426 8.52 -7.71 -6.71
CA SER A 426 7.99 -6.39 -6.40
C SER A 426 7.21 -5.89 -7.61
N TYR A 427 5.96 -5.49 -7.38
CA TYR A 427 5.06 -4.97 -8.40
C TYR A 427 4.99 -3.44 -8.31
N PRO A 428 5.02 -2.71 -9.44
CA PRO A 428 4.81 -1.26 -9.41
C PRO A 428 3.42 -0.92 -8.87
N GLU A 429 3.24 0.31 -8.35
CA GLU A 429 1.90 0.79 -8.03
C GLU A 429 1.10 1.02 -9.32
N GLU A 430 -0.20 0.73 -9.32
CA GLU A 430 -1.08 0.96 -10.50
C GLU A 430 -0.95 2.39 -11.04
N ARG A 431 -0.87 3.35 -10.12
CA ARG A 431 -0.71 4.77 -10.41
C ARG A 431 0.60 5.09 -11.14
N GLU A 432 1.69 4.41 -10.79
CA GLU A 432 2.98 4.61 -11.45
C GLU A 432 2.93 4.10 -12.89
N VAL A 433 2.25 2.97 -13.11
CA VAL A 433 2.02 2.42 -14.45
C VAL A 433 1.16 3.37 -15.28
N LEU A 434 0.00 3.79 -14.76
CA LEU A 434 -0.88 4.76 -15.44
C LEU A 434 -0.18 6.09 -15.77
N ALA A 435 0.75 6.53 -14.93
CA ALA A 435 1.54 7.74 -15.16
C ALA A 435 2.57 7.62 -16.27
N GLN A 436 3.00 6.39 -16.60
CA GLN A 436 3.95 6.11 -17.66
C GLN A 436 3.27 5.82 -19.00
N MET A 437 2.01 5.36 -18.98
CA MET A 437 1.26 5.04 -20.19
C MET A 437 0.96 6.28 -21.05
N THR A 438 1.19 6.17 -22.36
CA THR A 438 1.03 7.26 -23.33
C THR A 438 0.08 6.98 -24.50
N ILE A 439 -1.06 6.34 -24.25
CA ILE A 439 -2.11 6.11 -25.25
C ILE A 439 -2.57 7.45 -25.84
N SER A 440 -2.48 7.61 -27.16
CA SER A 440 -2.68 8.91 -27.83
C SER A 440 -3.35 8.82 -29.20
N ASP A 441 -3.65 7.61 -29.68
CA ASP A 441 -4.45 7.44 -30.89
C ASP A 441 -5.83 8.09 -30.74
N PRO A 442 -6.26 8.96 -31.67
CA PRO A 442 -7.50 9.72 -31.51
C PRO A 442 -8.77 8.88 -31.38
N GLU A 443 -8.88 7.74 -32.07
CA GLU A 443 -10.07 6.88 -31.98
C GLU A 443 -10.06 6.11 -30.64
N THR A 444 -8.89 5.67 -30.20
CA THR A 444 -8.70 5.00 -28.89
C THR A 444 -9.03 5.95 -27.74
N VAL A 445 -8.49 7.17 -27.75
CA VAL A 445 -8.80 8.20 -26.75
C VAL A 445 -10.30 8.52 -26.74
N LYS A 446 -10.94 8.57 -27.90
CA LYS A 446 -12.39 8.81 -28.01
C LYS A 446 -13.21 7.65 -27.44
N ALA A 447 -12.80 6.40 -27.67
CA ALA A 447 -13.43 5.23 -27.06
C ALA A 447 -13.28 5.25 -25.53
N ILE A 448 -12.09 5.60 -25.01
CA ILE A 448 -11.86 5.78 -23.55
C ILE A 448 -12.78 6.88 -22.97
N LEU A 449 -12.95 7.99 -23.68
CA LEU A 449 -13.90 9.03 -23.28
C LEU A 449 -15.36 8.55 -23.31
N GLY A 450 -15.71 7.63 -24.22
CA GLY A 450 -17.01 6.93 -24.25
C GLY A 450 -17.23 6.09 -22.99
N ILE A 451 -16.24 5.29 -22.58
CA ILE A 451 -16.27 4.54 -21.31
C ILE A 451 -16.42 5.50 -20.12
N ALA A 452 -15.62 6.58 -20.07
CA ALA A 452 -15.72 7.58 -19.01
C ALA A 452 -17.11 8.22 -18.94
N GLN A 453 -17.72 8.52 -20.09
CA GLN A 453 -19.08 9.05 -20.19
C GLN A 453 -20.12 8.03 -19.70
N GLY A 454 -19.93 6.74 -19.99
CA GLY A 454 -20.70 5.63 -19.43
C GLY A 454 -20.62 5.60 -17.90
N GLY A 455 -19.41 5.64 -17.34
CA GLY A 455 -19.17 5.70 -15.90
C GLY A 455 -19.80 6.93 -15.22
N ILE A 456 -19.70 8.11 -15.81
CA ILE A 456 -20.37 9.34 -15.34
C ILE A 456 -21.89 9.16 -15.34
N SER A 457 -22.44 8.53 -16.37
CA SER A 457 -23.88 8.29 -16.50
C SER A 457 -24.38 7.31 -15.44
N GLU A 458 -23.61 6.27 -15.13
CA GLU A 458 -23.88 5.30 -14.07
C GLU A 458 -23.87 5.97 -12.68
N ILE A 459 -22.87 6.80 -12.39
CA ILE A 459 -22.80 7.59 -11.15
C ILE A 459 -24.03 8.49 -10.98
N LYS A 460 -24.49 9.15 -12.05
CA LYS A 460 -25.67 10.02 -12.03
C LYS A 460 -26.97 9.26 -11.79
N ASN A 461 -27.10 8.08 -12.40
CA ASN A 461 -28.32 7.27 -12.35
C ASN A 461 -28.41 6.39 -11.10
N SER A 462 -27.28 6.10 -10.45
CA SER A 462 -27.26 5.23 -9.29
C SER A 462 -27.83 5.91 -8.04
N LYS A 463 -28.76 5.22 -7.38
CA LYS A 463 -29.34 5.64 -6.08
C LYS A 463 -28.42 5.32 -4.89
N LYS A 464 -27.45 4.43 -5.07
CA LYS A 464 -26.46 4.02 -4.06
C LYS A 464 -25.05 4.22 -4.64
N PRO A 465 -24.04 4.63 -3.86
CA PRO A 465 -22.68 4.60 -4.36
C PRO A 465 -22.35 3.18 -4.82
N VAL A 466 -21.86 3.03 -6.05
CA VAL A 466 -21.34 1.74 -6.55
C VAL A 466 -20.01 1.52 -5.82
N GLN A 467 -20.08 1.05 -4.58
CA GLN A 467 -18.89 0.60 -3.87
C GLN A 467 -18.61 -0.81 -4.36
N THR A 468 -17.35 -1.06 -4.73
CA THR A 468 -16.71 -2.37 -5.03
C THR A 468 -17.73 -3.44 -5.40
N PRO A 469 -17.83 -3.91 -6.66
CA PRO A 469 -18.79 -4.95 -7.01
C PRO A 469 -18.66 -6.06 -5.98
N GLU A 470 -19.66 -6.21 -5.11
CA GLU A 470 -19.91 -7.48 -4.48
C GLU A 470 -20.01 -8.42 -5.68
N LEU A 471 -19.05 -9.33 -5.81
CA LEU A 471 -19.08 -10.46 -6.73
C LEU A 471 -20.33 -11.28 -6.39
N THR A 472 -21.48 -10.72 -6.74
CA THR A 472 -22.78 -11.35 -6.78
C THR A 472 -23.05 -11.52 -8.25
N VAL A 473 -22.26 -12.41 -8.85
CA VAL A 473 -22.67 -13.14 -10.04
C VAL A 473 -23.80 -14.05 -9.57
N ASN A 474 -24.99 -13.48 -9.51
CA ASN A 474 -26.26 -14.18 -9.50
C ASN A 474 -27.25 -13.17 -10.03
N GLY A 475 -27.26 -13.01 -11.35
CA GLY A 475 -28.41 -12.43 -12.02
C GLY A 475 -29.63 -13.19 -11.53
N ALA A 476 -30.57 -12.49 -10.91
CA ALA A 476 -31.88 -13.07 -10.66
C ALA A 476 -32.42 -13.59 -12.01
N GLU A 477 -33.03 -14.78 -12.02
CA GLU A 477 -33.57 -15.41 -13.23
C GLU A 477 -34.31 -14.38 -14.11
N GLY A 478 -33.77 -14.12 -15.31
CA GLY A 478 -34.39 -13.25 -16.32
C GLY A 478 -33.80 -11.85 -16.49
N GLU A 479 -32.74 -11.44 -15.76
CA GLU A 479 -31.98 -10.24 -16.11
C GLU A 479 -30.84 -10.55 -17.12
N PRO A 480 -30.55 -9.64 -18.09
CA PRO A 480 -29.41 -9.80 -18.98
C PRO A 480 -28.12 -9.80 -18.17
N GLU A 481 -27.19 -10.65 -18.59
CA GLU A 481 -25.89 -10.80 -17.97
C GLU A 481 -25.11 -9.48 -17.99
N ARG A 482 -24.50 -9.11 -16.87
CA ARG A 482 -23.79 -7.84 -16.69
C ARG A 482 -22.32 -8.09 -16.41
N VAL A 483 -21.45 -7.50 -17.22
CA VAL A 483 -20.01 -7.53 -16.98
C VAL A 483 -19.66 -6.33 -16.10
N MET A 484 -19.72 -6.51 -14.79
CA MET A 484 -19.30 -5.46 -13.85
C MET A 484 -17.77 -5.36 -13.85
N GLY A 485 -17.25 -4.15 -14.09
CA GLY A 485 -15.82 -3.90 -14.14
C GLY A 485 -15.41 -2.62 -13.45
N ARG A 486 -14.12 -2.55 -13.14
CA ARG A 486 -13.44 -1.34 -12.68
C ARG A 486 -12.61 -0.78 -13.83
N VAL A 487 -12.72 0.53 -14.04
CA VAL A 487 -11.94 1.27 -15.04
C VAL A 487 -11.26 2.45 -14.37
N VAL A 488 -9.95 2.56 -14.49
CA VAL A 488 -9.18 3.75 -14.09
C VAL A 488 -8.62 4.45 -15.31
N ILE A 489 -8.86 5.75 -15.38
CA ILE A 489 -8.44 6.60 -16.50
C ILE A 489 -7.64 7.76 -15.93
N GLN A 490 -6.38 7.88 -16.32
CA GLN A 490 -5.52 9.02 -16.03
C GLN A 490 -5.32 9.86 -17.29
N TYR A 491 -5.85 11.07 -17.28
CA TYR A 491 -5.68 12.03 -18.36
C TYR A 491 -4.38 12.82 -18.17
N HIS A 492 -3.48 12.77 -19.15
CA HIS A 492 -2.33 13.67 -19.26
C HIS A 492 -2.72 14.85 -20.14
N LEU A 493 -2.87 16.05 -19.56
CA LEU A 493 -3.35 17.23 -20.28
C LEU A 493 -2.18 18.03 -20.86
N LYS A 494 -2.38 18.65 -22.03
CA LYS A 494 -1.39 19.50 -22.74
C LYS A 494 -0.84 20.68 -21.92
N ASN A 495 -1.49 21.03 -20.82
CA ASN A 495 -1.04 22.08 -19.90
C ASN A 495 -0.12 21.56 -18.78
N GLY A 496 0.25 20.27 -18.81
CA GLY A 496 1.11 19.61 -17.84
C GLY A 496 0.41 19.16 -16.55
N ARG A 497 -0.92 19.27 -16.46
CA ARG A 497 -1.71 18.73 -15.33
C ARG A 497 -2.20 17.33 -15.65
N THR A 498 -2.37 16.53 -14.60
CA THR A 498 -3.02 15.22 -14.66
C THR A 498 -4.38 15.24 -13.98
N ALA A 499 -5.26 14.34 -14.40
CA ALA A 499 -6.53 14.07 -13.71
C ALA A 499 -6.88 12.59 -13.82
N THR A 500 -7.08 11.92 -12.68
CA THR A 500 -7.46 10.51 -12.66
C THR A 500 -8.90 10.29 -12.20
N ARG A 501 -9.61 9.36 -12.84
CA ARG A 501 -10.97 8.93 -12.51
C ARG A 501 -11.05 7.42 -12.40
N ASN A 502 -11.84 6.93 -11.44
CA ASN A 502 -12.07 5.52 -11.20
C ASN A 502 -13.58 5.23 -11.30
N TYR A 503 -14.00 4.42 -12.26
CA TYR A 503 -15.39 4.05 -12.48
C TYR A 503 -15.61 2.59 -12.14
N TYR A 504 -16.66 2.31 -11.36
CA TYR A 504 -17.23 0.98 -11.25
C TYR A 504 -18.52 0.97 -12.07
N MET A 505 -18.54 0.17 -13.12
CA MET A 505 -19.60 0.25 -14.12
C MET A 505 -19.91 -1.10 -14.76
N ASP A 506 -21.06 -1.17 -15.40
CA ASP A 506 -21.48 -2.28 -16.24
C ASP A 506 -20.85 -2.11 -17.64
N LEU A 507 -19.75 -2.82 -17.87
CA LEU A 507 -18.98 -2.76 -19.12
C LEU A 507 -19.79 -3.25 -20.32
N SER A 508 -20.79 -4.11 -20.12
CA SER A 508 -21.70 -4.55 -21.19
C SER A 508 -22.44 -3.39 -21.86
N LYS A 509 -22.57 -2.23 -21.20
CA LYS A 509 -23.18 -1.00 -21.77
C LYS A 509 -22.23 -0.20 -22.65
N VAL A 510 -20.92 -0.49 -22.60
CA VAL A 510 -19.86 0.20 -23.34
C VAL A 510 -18.91 -0.80 -24.01
N TRP A 511 -19.45 -1.97 -24.38
CA TRP A 511 -18.67 -3.08 -24.93
C TRP A 511 -18.04 -2.72 -26.29
N GLU A 512 -18.78 -1.99 -27.15
CA GLU A 512 -18.24 -1.49 -28.43
C GLU A 512 -17.00 -0.60 -28.20
N GLU A 513 -17.03 0.29 -27.20
CA GLU A 513 -15.84 1.09 -26.85
C GLU A 513 -14.71 0.23 -26.29
N ALA A 514 -15.03 -0.81 -25.50
CA ALA A 514 -14.05 -1.73 -24.93
C ALA A 514 -13.33 -2.54 -26.02
N GLU A 515 -14.06 -3.04 -27.01
CA GLU A 515 -13.52 -3.71 -28.21
C GLU A 515 -12.59 -2.79 -29.01
N LEU A 516 -13.01 -1.55 -29.24
CA LEU A 516 -12.19 -0.56 -29.95
C LEU A 516 -10.88 -0.24 -29.23
N ILE A 517 -10.91 -0.13 -27.90
CA ILE A 517 -9.71 0.08 -27.09
C ILE A 517 -8.81 -1.14 -27.16
N TYR A 518 -9.36 -2.35 -26.97
CA TYR A 518 -8.58 -3.57 -26.99
C TYR A 518 -7.87 -3.81 -28.34
N ALA A 519 -8.58 -3.55 -29.44
CA ALA A 519 -8.05 -3.68 -30.79
C ALA A 519 -6.98 -2.63 -31.13
N SER A 520 -6.86 -1.55 -30.35
CA SER A 520 -5.91 -0.48 -30.63
C SER A 520 -4.46 -0.88 -30.36
N ARG A 521 -3.59 -0.41 -31.24
CA ARG A 521 -2.16 -0.72 -31.20
C ARG A 521 -1.47 -0.11 -29.99
N ASP A 522 -1.76 1.16 -29.69
CA ASP A 522 -1.15 1.87 -28.57
C ASP A 522 -1.64 1.34 -27.22
N PHE A 523 -2.91 0.91 -27.07
CA PHE A 523 -3.34 0.19 -25.86
C PHE A 523 -2.54 -1.10 -25.65
N LYS A 524 -2.34 -1.91 -26.70
CA LYS A 524 -1.56 -3.16 -26.59
C LYS A 524 -0.10 -2.87 -26.23
N GLU A 525 0.52 -1.90 -26.90
CA GLU A 525 1.90 -1.48 -26.64
C GLU A 525 2.10 -0.90 -25.23
N GLU A 526 1.13 -0.14 -24.72
CA GLU A 526 1.19 0.50 -23.40
C GLU A 526 0.77 -0.44 -22.27
N SER A 527 -0.09 -1.42 -22.53
CA SER A 527 -0.62 -2.33 -21.51
C SER A 527 0.26 -3.56 -21.34
N TYR A 528 0.69 -4.21 -22.43
CA TYR A 528 1.40 -5.48 -22.40
C TYR A 528 2.92 -5.27 -22.56
N PRO A 529 3.73 -5.51 -21.51
CA PRO A 529 5.18 -5.29 -21.58
C PRO A 529 5.89 -6.07 -22.70
N VAL A 530 5.39 -7.26 -23.07
CA VAL A 530 5.92 -8.05 -24.21
C VAL A 530 5.93 -7.28 -25.52
N MET A 531 5.00 -6.35 -25.72
CA MET A 531 4.90 -5.56 -26.94
C MET A 531 6.02 -4.51 -27.08
N GLN A 532 6.71 -4.19 -25.98
CA GLN A 532 7.84 -3.26 -25.98
C GLN A 532 9.21 -3.95 -25.97
N LEU A 533 9.25 -5.28 -25.87
CA LEU A 533 10.50 -6.04 -25.88
C LEU A 533 11.17 -5.98 -27.24
N LYS A 534 12.50 -5.82 -27.25
CA LYS A 534 13.31 -5.87 -28.46
C LYS A 534 14.00 -7.22 -28.62
N ALA A 535 14.04 -7.70 -29.86
CA ALA A 535 14.70 -8.94 -30.24
C ALA A 535 16.16 -9.07 -29.74
N ASP A 536 16.92 -7.97 -29.75
CA ASP A 536 18.32 -7.93 -29.31
C ASP A 536 18.51 -7.85 -27.78
N GLU A 537 17.42 -7.71 -27.02
CA GLU A 537 17.39 -7.69 -25.56
C GLU A 537 16.90 -9.02 -24.95
N ILE A 538 16.50 -10.00 -25.79
CA ILE A 538 16.01 -11.31 -25.32
C ILE A 538 17.17 -12.26 -25.05
N ALA A 539 17.10 -12.99 -23.93
CA ALA A 539 18.04 -14.05 -23.54
C ALA A 539 17.49 -15.46 -23.80
N GLY A 540 16.16 -15.64 -23.74
CA GLY A 540 15.51 -16.92 -23.99
C GLY A 540 13.99 -16.82 -23.76
N ALA A 541 13.30 -17.96 -23.77
CA ALA A 541 11.88 -18.01 -23.43
C ALA A 541 11.56 -19.19 -22.51
N ASN A 542 10.46 -19.07 -21.79
CA ASN A 542 9.83 -20.17 -21.05
C ASN A 542 8.39 -20.34 -21.55
N PHE A 543 7.86 -21.54 -21.41
CA PHE A 543 6.48 -21.87 -21.74
C PHE A 543 5.80 -22.52 -20.54
N GLU A 544 4.64 -22.01 -20.18
CA GLU A 544 3.78 -22.52 -19.13
C GLU A 544 2.56 -23.21 -19.75
N VAL A 545 2.27 -24.40 -19.25
CA VAL A 545 1.05 -25.14 -19.60
C VAL A 545 0.65 -26.00 -18.42
N PHE A 546 -0.60 -25.88 -17.97
CA PHE A 546 -1.17 -26.63 -16.83
C PHE A 546 -0.39 -26.48 -15.51
N GLY A 547 0.16 -25.30 -15.23
CA GLY A 547 0.96 -24.98 -14.06
C GLY A 547 2.42 -25.43 -14.17
N ILE A 548 2.86 -25.91 -15.34
CA ILE A 548 4.20 -26.44 -15.55
C ILE A 548 5.00 -25.49 -16.42
N TYR A 549 6.13 -25.06 -15.87
CA TYR A 549 7.05 -24.12 -16.51
C TYR A 549 8.22 -24.88 -17.12
N SER A 550 8.40 -24.71 -18.43
CA SER A 550 9.47 -25.34 -19.21
C SER A 550 10.31 -24.30 -19.93
N HIS A 551 11.59 -24.59 -20.14
CA HIS A 551 12.44 -23.73 -20.97
C HIS A 551 12.22 -24.06 -22.46
N VAL A 552 12.13 -23.04 -23.30
CA VAL A 552 12.10 -23.21 -24.75
C VAL A 552 13.52 -23.41 -25.26
N GLU A 553 13.87 -24.65 -25.59
CA GLU A 553 15.20 -25.07 -26.05
C GLU A 553 15.45 -24.63 -27.51
N ALA A 554 15.89 -23.39 -27.71
CA ALA A 554 16.24 -22.86 -29.03
C ALA A 554 17.37 -21.83 -28.98
N GLU A 555 18.04 -21.61 -30.12
CA GLU A 555 19.04 -20.55 -30.26
C GLU A 555 18.39 -19.16 -30.12
N ARG A 556 19.18 -18.19 -29.65
CA ARG A 556 18.72 -16.83 -29.36
C ARG A 556 18.05 -16.17 -30.57
N GLU A 557 18.61 -16.39 -31.75
CA GLU A 557 18.08 -15.90 -33.03
C GLU A 557 16.66 -16.45 -33.30
N LYS A 558 16.40 -17.71 -32.96
CA LYS A 558 15.09 -18.34 -33.13
C LYS A 558 14.08 -17.86 -32.09
N ILE A 559 14.52 -17.59 -30.85
CA ILE A 559 13.66 -16.95 -29.84
C ILE A 559 13.30 -15.52 -30.23
N ALA A 560 14.24 -14.77 -30.81
CA ALA A 560 14.00 -13.43 -31.33
C ALA A 560 12.99 -13.43 -32.51
N GLU A 561 13.09 -14.43 -33.40
CA GLU A 561 12.08 -14.69 -34.45
C GLU A 561 10.71 -14.97 -33.82
N LEU A 562 10.65 -15.87 -32.83
CA LEU A 562 9.43 -16.21 -32.09
C LEU A 562 8.79 -14.98 -31.43
N LEU A 563 9.56 -14.09 -30.80
CA LEU A 563 9.05 -12.83 -30.25
C LEU A 563 8.41 -11.97 -31.33
N THR A 564 9.08 -11.81 -32.47
CA THR A 564 8.60 -10.95 -33.56
C THR A 564 7.29 -11.50 -34.13
N VAL A 565 7.24 -12.81 -34.38
CA VAL A 565 6.03 -13.49 -34.88
C VAL A 565 4.89 -13.40 -33.88
N TYR A 566 5.18 -13.63 -32.59
CA TYR A 566 4.21 -13.50 -31.51
C TYR A 566 3.63 -12.09 -31.44
N GLN A 567 4.47 -11.04 -31.43
CA GLN A 567 4.02 -9.65 -31.41
C GLN A 567 3.16 -9.32 -32.64
N GLU A 568 3.55 -9.79 -33.84
CA GLU A 568 2.77 -9.60 -35.07
C GLU A 568 1.35 -10.21 -34.99
N GLU A 569 1.24 -11.44 -34.50
CA GLU A 569 -0.07 -12.12 -34.35
C GLU A 569 -0.88 -11.53 -33.19
N PHE A 570 -0.22 -11.12 -32.10
CA PHE A 570 -0.87 -10.51 -30.95
C PHE A 570 -1.56 -9.18 -31.29
N TYR A 571 -1.07 -8.42 -32.27
CA TYR A 571 -1.80 -7.24 -32.77
C TYR A 571 -3.16 -7.59 -33.37
N GLY A 572 -3.31 -8.80 -33.95
CA GLY A 572 -4.56 -9.29 -34.53
C GLY A 572 -5.58 -9.81 -33.52
N LEU A 573 -5.15 -10.15 -32.30
CA LEU A 573 -6.03 -10.70 -31.26
C LEU A 573 -7.20 -9.74 -30.94
N THR A 574 -8.41 -10.26 -30.98
CA THR A 574 -9.65 -9.53 -30.63
C THR A 574 -10.08 -9.82 -29.20
N LEU A 575 -10.98 -8.98 -28.66
CA LEU A 575 -11.49 -9.14 -27.30
C LEU A 575 -12.37 -10.40 -27.16
N ASP A 576 -13.13 -10.75 -28.20
CA ASP A 576 -13.95 -11.96 -28.22
C ASP A 576 -13.08 -13.23 -28.24
N GLU A 577 -12.04 -13.28 -29.09
CA GLU A 577 -11.07 -14.38 -29.10
C GLU A 577 -10.40 -14.52 -27.73
N GLN A 578 -10.02 -13.41 -27.10
CA GLN A 578 -9.43 -13.45 -25.75
C GLN A 578 -10.38 -14.09 -24.72
N THR A 579 -11.67 -13.72 -24.75
CA THR A 579 -12.65 -14.10 -23.72
C THR A 579 -13.28 -15.48 -23.93
N GLU A 580 -13.41 -15.95 -25.17
CA GLU A 580 -14.11 -17.19 -25.51
C GLU A 580 -13.20 -18.40 -25.80
N GLU A 581 -11.94 -18.15 -26.16
CA GLU A 581 -10.99 -19.18 -26.58
C GLU A 581 -10.02 -19.55 -25.46
N VAL A 582 -9.74 -20.85 -25.33
CA VAL A 582 -8.81 -21.36 -24.32
C VAL A 582 -7.39 -21.31 -24.88
N PRO A 583 -6.43 -20.62 -24.23
CA PRO A 583 -5.05 -20.60 -24.68
C PRO A 583 -4.43 -22.00 -24.70
N LEU A 584 -3.55 -22.26 -25.66
CA LEU A 584 -2.73 -23.47 -25.77
C LEU A 584 -1.61 -23.54 -24.71
N GLY A 585 -1.39 -22.44 -24.00
CA GLY A 585 -0.38 -22.25 -22.97
C GLY A 585 0.05 -20.79 -22.95
N PHE A 586 1.11 -20.50 -22.20
CA PHE A 586 1.56 -19.15 -21.95
C PHE A 586 3.06 -19.02 -22.17
N ILE A 587 3.47 -18.01 -22.92
CA ILE A 587 4.88 -17.76 -23.22
C ILE A 587 5.42 -16.60 -22.39
N GLN A 588 6.60 -16.78 -21.81
CA GLN A 588 7.40 -15.73 -21.21
C GLN A 588 8.67 -15.52 -22.03
N PHE A 589 8.93 -14.28 -22.44
CA PHE A 589 10.21 -13.89 -23.04
C PHE A 589 11.13 -13.33 -21.97
N LYS A 590 12.25 -14.01 -21.70
CA LYS A 590 13.25 -13.61 -20.72
C LYS A 590 14.20 -12.59 -21.34
N THR A 591 14.34 -11.43 -20.72
CA THR A 591 15.32 -10.43 -21.14
C THR A 591 16.74 -10.78 -20.66
N LEU A 592 17.75 -10.12 -21.22
CA LEU A 592 19.13 -10.19 -20.74
C LEU A 592 19.23 -9.77 -19.26
N GLU A 593 18.51 -8.73 -18.85
CA GLU A 593 18.47 -8.27 -17.45
C GLU A 593 17.87 -9.34 -16.53
N MET A 594 16.77 -9.99 -16.94
CA MET A 594 16.22 -11.12 -16.18
C MET A 594 17.23 -12.25 -16.06
N GLN A 595 17.95 -12.56 -17.15
CA GLN A 595 18.95 -13.62 -17.15
C GLN A 595 20.13 -13.29 -16.23
N GLU A 596 20.61 -12.05 -16.21
CA GLU A 596 21.66 -11.58 -15.29
C GLU A 596 21.24 -11.78 -13.83
N ILE A 597 20.00 -11.43 -13.48
CA ILE A 597 19.46 -11.61 -12.13
C ILE A 597 19.33 -13.11 -11.80
N ILE A 598 18.82 -13.93 -12.73
CA ILE A 598 18.70 -15.39 -12.55
C ILE A 598 20.08 -16.01 -12.33
N ASP A 599 21.09 -15.60 -13.09
CA ASP A 599 22.45 -16.10 -12.97
C ASP A 599 23.06 -15.70 -11.63
N GLU A 600 22.85 -14.46 -11.17
CA GLU A 600 23.27 -14.04 -9.82
C GLU A 600 22.60 -14.86 -8.71
N ILE A 601 21.29 -15.10 -8.82
CA ILE A 601 20.54 -15.94 -7.86
C ILE A 601 21.11 -17.37 -7.86
N ARG A 602 21.39 -17.92 -9.05
CA ARG A 602 21.93 -19.27 -9.21
C ARG A 602 23.33 -19.41 -8.62
N GLU A 603 24.22 -18.45 -8.88
CA GLU A 603 25.58 -18.41 -8.30
C GLU A 603 25.54 -18.41 -6.76
N LYS A 604 24.50 -17.81 -6.18
CA LYS A 604 24.29 -17.69 -4.74
C LYS A 604 23.35 -18.75 -4.15
N ASN A 605 22.98 -19.79 -4.91
CA ASN A 605 22.06 -20.87 -4.51
C ASN A 605 20.70 -20.37 -3.98
N GLY A 606 20.18 -19.26 -4.52
CA GLY A 606 18.87 -18.74 -4.15
C GLY A 606 17.72 -19.30 -4.98
N ASP A 607 16.51 -18.94 -4.56
CA ASP A 607 15.27 -19.32 -5.25
C ASP A 607 14.93 -18.36 -6.39
N TYR A 608 14.93 -18.87 -7.62
CA TYR A 608 14.56 -18.13 -8.84
C TYR A 608 13.15 -18.46 -9.33
N THR A 609 12.35 -19.23 -8.58
CA THR A 609 10.99 -19.61 -8.99
C THR A 609 10.03 -18.42 -9.09
N TRP A 610 10.34 -17.29 -8.45
CA TRP A 610 9.61 -16.03 -8.61
C TRP A 610 9.49 -15.54 -10.06
N PHE A 611 10.41 -15.93 -10.94
CA PHE A 611 10.31 -15.65 -12.37
C PHE A 611 9.19 -16.42 -13.08
N ASN A 612 8.59 -17.42 -12.42
CA ASN A 612 7.43 -18.13 -12.95
C ASN A 612 6.10 -17.38 -12.70
N ASP A 613 6.11 -16.33 -11.87
CA ASP A 613 4.88 -15.68 -11.42
C ASP A 613 4.43 -14.50 -12.30
N PHE A 614 5.19 -14.10 -13.32
CA PHE A 614 4.89 -12.89 -14.10
C PHE A 614 5.36 -12.92 -15.55
N ALA A 615 4.78 -12.05 -16.38
CA ALA A 615 5.13 -11.86 -17.80
C ALA A 615 4.93 -13.14 -18.64
N TYR A 616 3.90 -13.91 -18.32
CA TYR A 616 3.41 -15.05 -19.10
C TYR A 616 2.18 -14.60 -19.88
N TYR A 617 2.26 -14.67 -21.21
CA TYR A 617 1.23 -14.17 -22.11
C TYR A 617 0.58 -15.32 -22.89
N PRO A 618 -0.74 -15.27 -23.15
CA PRO A 618 -1.45 -16.39 -23.75
C PRO A 618 -1.02 -16.63 -25.21
N VAL A 619 -0.91 -17.90 -25.58
CA VAL A 619 -0.76 -18.35 -26.98
C VAL A 619 -2.05 -19.02 -27.41
N TYR A 620 -2.80 -18.36 -28.29
CA TYR A 620 -4.07 -18.88 -28.81
C TYR A 620 -3.85 -19.82 -30.02
N PRO A 621 -4.77 -20.77 -30.27
CA PRO A 621 -4.73 -21.62 -31.47
C PRO A 621 -4.56 -20.87 -32.81
N GLU A 622 -5.09 -19.64 -32.88
CA GLU A 622 -5.16 -18.71 -34.00
C GLU A 622 -3.79 -18.09 -34.30
N PHE A 623 -2.84 -18.17 -33.35
CA PHE A 623 -1.45 -17.72 -33.53
C PHE A 623 -0.67 -18.78 -34.34
N GLU A 624 -1.15 -19.07 -35.55
CA GLU A 624 -0.71 -20.20 -36.38
C GLU A 624 0.81 -20.23 -36.58
N LYS A 625 1.44 -19.06 -36.78
CA LYS A 625 2.89 -18.96 -36.97
C LYS A 625 3.63 -19.15 -35.66
N THR A 626 3.19 -18.55 -34.57
CA THR A 626 3.77 -18.74 -33.23
C THR A 626 3.70 -20.20 -32.83
N VAL A 627 2.53 -20.83 -32.97
CA VAL A 627 2.29 -22.24 -32.70
C VAL A 627 3.18 -23.13 -33.58
N ALA A 628 3.37 -22.80 -34.86
CA ALA A 628 4.27 -23.52 -35.75
C ALA A 628 5.73 -23.45 -35.28
N VAL A 629 6.21 -22.26 -34.89
CA VAL A 629 7.57 -22.06 -34.37
C VAL A 629 7.78 -22.82 -33.05
N LEU A 630 6.81 -22.75 -32.12
CA LEU A 630 6.85 -23.48 -30.86
C LEU A 630 6.92 -25.00 -31.07
N ARG A 631 6.14 -25.54 -32.02
CA ARG A 631 6.20 -26.97 -32.38
C ARG A 631 7.53 -27.36 -33.04
N GLU A 632 8.10 -26.49 -33.87
CA GLU A 632 9.39 -26.70 -34.52
C GLU A 632 10.52 -26.89 -33.48
N VAL A 633 10.49 -26.10 -32.41
CA VAL A 633 11.45 -26.17 -31.30
C VAL A 633 11.06 -27.17 -30.19
N GLY A 634 10.03 -27.98 -30.43
CA GLY A 634 9.66 -29.10 -29.56
C GLY A 634 8.81 -28.75 -28.34
N VAL A 635 8.22 -27.55 -28.27
CA VAL A 635 7.31 -27.18 -27.17
C VAL A 635 6.01 -27.97 -27.27
N GLU A 636 5.61 -28.56 -26.15
CA GLU A 636 4.34 -29.25 -25.99
C GLU A 636 3.27 -28.31 -25.44
N MET A 637 2.10 -28.29 -26.07
CA MET A 637 0.98 -27.39 -25.76
C MET A 637 -0.25 -28.14 -25.26
N ALA A 638 -1.26 -27.41 -24.80
CA ALA A 638 -2.46 -27.95 -24.16
C ALA A 638 -3.26 -28.91 -25.07
N ASP A 639 -3.24 -28.70 -26.38
CA ASP A 639 -3.88 -29.54 -27.40
C ASP A 639 -3.31 -30.96 -27.47
N ARG A 640 -2.16 -31.24 -26.84
CA ARG A 640 -1.62 -32.60 -26.69
C ARG A 640 -2.30 -33.41 -25.58
N LEU A 641 -3.14 -32.80 -24.74
CA LEU A 641 -3.91 -33.53 -23.74
C LEU A 641 -5.12 -34.20 -24.40
N THR A 642 -4.91 -35.39 -24.94
CA THR A 642 -5.95 -36.20 -25.60
C THR A 642 -6.47 -37.30 -24.67
N PRO A 643 -7.68 -37.85 -24.89
CA PRO A 643 -8.23 -38.96 -24.09
C PRO A 643 -7.30 -40.17 -23.94
N ASP A 644 -6.41 -40.42 -24.89
CA ASP A 644 -5.43 -41.52 -24.82
C ASP A 644 -4.34 -41.33 -23.75
N ARG A 645 -4.14 -40.11 -23.25
CA ARG A 645 -3.14 -39.79 -22.21
C ARG A 645 -3.77 -39.68 -20.82
N VAL A 646 -5.09 -39.78 -20.73
CA VAL A 646 -5.88 -39.60 -19.51
C VAL A 646 -6.35 -40.97 -19.02
N GLU A 647 -6.13 -41.24 -17.74
CA GLU A 647 -6.63 -42.45 -17.08
C GLU A 647 -8.11 -42.29 -16.72
N ARG A 648 -8.44 -41.16 -16.06
CA ARG A 648 -9.79 -40.79 -15.66
C ARG A 648 -9.94 -39.29 -15.45
N ILE A 649 -11.16 -38.79 -15.58
CA ILE A 649 -11.53 -37.41 -15.23
C ILE A 649 -12.55 -37.44 -14.09
N VAL A 650 -12.42 -36.55 -13.11
CA VAL A 650 -13.39 -36.37 -12.03
C VAL A 650 -13.97 -34.95 -12.11
N VAL A 651 -15.29 -34.85 -12.15
CA VAL A 651 -16.03 -33.57 -12.13
C VAL A 651 -16.76 -33.45 -10.80
N ARG A 652 -16.55 -32.36 -10.08
CA ARG A 652 -17.14 -32.09 -8.74
C ARG A 652 -18.04 -30.87 -8.80
N ASP A 653 -19.27 -30.95 -8.30
CA ASP A 653 -20.13 -29.77 -8.11
C ASP A 653 -19.71 -29.05 -6.81
N ARG A 654 -19.18 -27.83 -6.93
CA ARG A 654 -18.69 -27.00 -5.81
C ARG A 654 -19.81 -26.29 -5.06
N GLU A 655 -20.98 -26.14 -5.68
CA GLU A 655 -22.12 -25.41 -5.10
C GLU A 655 -23.08 -26.30 -4.32
N TYR A 656 -22.91 -27.62 -4.42
CA TYR A 656 -23.81 -28.58 -3.78
C TYR A 656 -23.30 -29.02 -2.40
N THR A 657 -23.92 -28.49 -1.34
CA THR A 657 -23.81 -29.01 0.03
C THR A 657 -25.16 -29.60 0.46
N ASP A 658 -25.21 -30.92 0.66
CA ASP A 658 -26.43 -31.59 1.11
C ASP A 658 -26.54 -31.57 2.65
N GLU A 659 -27.13 -30.52 3.21
CA GLU A 659 -27.39 -30.42 4.65
C GLU A 659 -28.33 -31.54 5.17
N GLN A 660 -29.13 -32.18 4.30
CA GLN A 660 -30.04 -33.29 4.67
C GLN A 660 -29.35 -34.67 4.67
N TYR A 661 -28.19 -34.82 4.03
CA TYR A 661 -27.39 -36.07 3.99
C TYR A 661 -26.28 -36.12 5.05
N SER A 662 -26.39 -35.29 6.08
CA SER A 662 -25.44 -35.22 7.20
C SER A 662 -25.49 -36.47 8.12
N GLU A 663 -24.30 -37.05 8.32
CA GLU A 663 -23.86 -38.05 9.31
C GLU A 663 -24.24 -39.54 9.20
N ASN A 664 -25.26 -39.98 8.44
CA ASN A 664 -25.64 -41.42 8.46
C ASN A 664 -25.98 -42.09 7.11
N ALA A 665 -25.74 -41.44 5.98
CA ALA A 665 -25.98 -42.07 4.67
C ALA A 665 -24.72 -42.77 4.14
N GLY A 666 -24.82 -44.07 3.83
CA GLY A 666 -23.73 -44.83 3.22
C GLY A 666 -23.36 -44.32 1.83
N ALA A 667 -22.11 -44.51 1.43
CA ALA A 667 -21.64 -44.15 0.10
C ALA A 667 -22.48 -44.87 -0.98
N VAL A 668 -23.00 -44.12 -1.94
CA VAL A 668 -23.75 -44.66 -3.09
C VAL A 668 -22.97 -44.35 -4.36
N THR A 669 -22.70 -45.38 -5.15
CA THR A 669 -22.08 -45.25 -6.47
C THR A 669 -23.04 -45.75 -7.53
N TYR A 670 -23.43 -44.89 -8.46
CA TYR A 670 -24.14 -45.27 -9.66
C TYR A 670 -23.11 -45.50 -10.77
N VAL A 671 -23.16 -46.65 -11.44
CA VAL A 671 -22.15 -47.06 -12.43
C VAL A 671 -22.82 -47.32 -13.78
N GLU A 672 -22.30 -46.70 -14.81
CA GLU A 672 -22.55 -47.02 -16.22
C GLU A 672 -21.21 -47.33 -16.91
N GLU A 673 -21.22 -47.89 -18.11
CA GLU A 673 -20.00 -48.22 -18.85
C GLU A 673 -19.13 -46.96 -19.03
N GLY A 674 -17.99 -46.86 -18.35
CA GLY A 674 -17.09 -45.72 -18.48
C GLY A 674 -17.50 -44.44 -17.73
N MET A 675 -18.52 -44.46 -16.87
CA MET A 675 -18.90 -43.36 -15.98
C MET A 675 -19.36 -43.88 -14.61
N SER A 676 -19.01 -43.19 -13.52
CA SER A 676 -19.52 -43.50 -12.19
C SER A 676 -19.76 -42.24 -11.36
N LEU A 677 -20.98 -42.08 -10.86
CA LEU A 677 -21.33 -40.99 -9.95
C LEU A 677 -21.20 -41.48 -8.51
N HIS A 678 -20.33 -40.83 -7.74
CA HIS A 678 -20.07 -41.14 -6.35
C HIS A 678 -20.69 -40.10 -5.44
N ARG A 679 -21.38 -40.56 -4.40
CA ARG A 679 -21.97 -39.70 -3.36
C ARG A 679 -21.52 -40.15 -1.99
N THR A 680 -20.80 -39.29 -1.27
CA THR A 680 -20.28 -39.59 0.07
C THR A 680 -20.39 -38.36 0.98
N GLY A 681 -21.33 -38.38 1.94
CA GLY A 681 -21.51 -37.26 2.88
C GLY A 681 -21.78 -35.94 2.16
N GLU A 682 -20.86 -34.98 2.31
CA GLU A 682 -20.94 -33.63 1.70
C GLU A 682 -20.41 -33.57 0.26
N GLU A 683 -19.85 -34.66 -0.29
CA GLU A 683 -19.23 -34.65 -1.62
C GLU A 683 -20.02 -35.48 -2.65
N THR A 684 -20.28 -34.87 -3.82
CA THR A 684 -20.81 -35.53 -5.02
C THR A 684 -19.87 -35.28 -6.20
N TYR A 685 -19.39 -36.35 -6.84
CA TYR A 685 -18.51 -36.24 -7.99
C TYR A 685 -18.78 -37.31 -9.05
N LEU A 686 -18.61 -36.93 -10.31
CA LEU A 686 -18.73 -37.79 -11.48
C LEU A 686 -17.33 -38.18 -11.95
N GLU A 687 -17.03 -39.47 -11.95
CA GLU A 687 -15.81 -40.04 -12.51
C GLU A 687 -16.09 -40.58 -13.92
N ILE A 688 -15.24 -40.23 -14.89
CA ILE A 688 -15.32 -40.61 -16.29
C ILE A 688 -14.04 -41.36 -16.70
N THR A 689 -14.20 -42.53 -17.30
CA THR A 689 -13.12 -43.35 -17.89
C THR A 689 -13.35 -43.67 -19.37
N SER A 690 -14.53 -43.34 -19.91
CA SER A 690 -14.81 -43.45 -21.35
C SER A 690 -14.01 -42.42 -22.15
N LYS A 691 -13.24 -42.88 -23.14
CA LYS A 691 -12.44 -42.00 -24.02
C LYS A 691 -13.26 -40.97 -24.78
N GLU A 692 -14.47 -41.34 -25.20
CA GLU A 692 -15.39 -40.44 -25.90
C GLU A 692 -15.83 -39.29 -25.00
N ARG A 693 -16.34 -39.61 -23.80
CA ARG A 693 -16.79 -38.63 -22.81
C ARG A 693 -15.65 -37.78 -22.24
N MET A 694 -14.47 -38.38 -22.04
CA MET A 694 -13.25 -37.63 -21.70
C MET A 694 -12.91 -36.61 -22.79
N GLY A 695 -13.07 -36.97 -24.06
CA GLY A 695 -12.86 -36.05 -25.19
C GLY A 695 -13.83 -34.87 -25.21
N GLU A 696 -15.09 -35.09 -24.85
CA GLU A 696 -16.07 -34.01 -24.69
C GLU A 696 -15.69 -33.05 -23.55
N ILE A 697 -15.29 -33.58 -22.39
CA ILE A 697 -14.87 -32.76 -21.25
C ILE A 697 -13.62 -31.96 -21.58
N LEU A 698 -12.59 -32.59 -22.14
CA LEU A 698 -11.33 -31.92 -22.49
C LEU A 698 -11.53 -30.73 -23.44
N LYS A 699 -12.44 -30.86 -24.43
CA LYS A 699 -12.77 -29.76 -25.37
C LYS A 699 -13.55 -28.63 -24.72
N ALA A 700 -14.27 -28.92 -23.64
CA ALA A 700 -15.08 -27.95 -22.92
C ALA A 700 -14.33 -27.29 -21.75
N SER A 701 -13.06 -27.66 -21.49
CA SER A 701 -12.34 -27.29 -20.27
C SER A 701 -11.14 -26.38 -20.52
N GLY A 702 -10.86 -25.48 -19.58
CA GLY A 702 -9.65 -24.65 -19.51
C GLY A 702 -8.97 -24.73 -18.14
N SER A 703 -7.69 -24.39 -18.05
CA SER A 703 -6.91 -24.58 -16.82
C SER A 703 -7.33 -23.65 -15.68
N TYR A 704 -7.45 -24.19 -14.46
CA TYR A 704 -8.00 -23.54 -13.25
C TYR A 704 -7.23 -22.28 -12.78
N GLY A 705 -5.95 -22.13 -13.14
CA GLY A 705 -5.10 -21.00 -12.72
C GLY A 705 -5.15 -19.76 -13.61
N ASN A 706 -5.83 -19.83 -14.75
CA ASN A 706 -5.76 -18.85 -15.84
C ASN A 706 -7.12 -18.18 -16.15
N SER A 707 -8.06 -18.22 -15.19
CA SER A 707 -9.45 -17.74 -15.30
C SER A 707 -9.60 -16.23 -15.53
N ASP A 708 -8.52 -15.44 -15.42
CA ASP A 708 -8.59 -13.99 -15.58
C ASP A 708 -8.71 -13.57 -17.07
N LEU A 709 -8.50 -14.49 -18.01
CA LEU A 709 -8.45 -14.21 -19.45
C LEU A 709 -9.67 -14.72 -20.22
N TRP A 710 -10.34 -15.76 -19.74
CA TRP A 710 -11.54 -16.35 -20.35
C TRP A 710 -12.60 -16.61 -19.28
N GLU A 711 -13.88 -16.55 -19.64
CA GLU A 711 -14.95 -16.77 -18.66
C GLU A 711 -15.07 -18.27 -18.31
N SER A 712 -14.82 -18.61 -17.04
CA SER A 712 -14.99 -19.98 -16.53
C SER A 712 -16.32 -20.19 -15.80
N ASP A 713 -16.86 -21.40 -15.90
CA ASP A 713 -17.95 -21.86 -15.06
C ASP A 713 -17.38 -22.44 -13.76
N THR A 714 -17.51 -21.69 -12.66
CA THR A 714 -16.94 -22.07 -11.37
C THR A 714 -17.76 -23.10 -10.62
N ARG A 715 -18.95 -23.46 -11.10
CA ARG A 715 -19.82 -24.44 -10.43
C ARG A 715 -19.16 -25.80 -10.37
N PHE A 716 -18.44 -26.20 -11.43
CA PHE A 716 -17.80 -27.50 -11.51
C PHE A 716 -16.28 -27.40 -11.46
N GLY A 717 -15.65 -28.14 -10.56
CA GLY A 717 -14.20 -28.39 -10.58
C GLY A 717 -13.88 -29.69 -11.32
N ILE A 718 -12.86 -29.66 -12.17
CA ILE A 718 -12.45 -30.80 -13.00
C ILE A 718 -11.03 -31.23 -12.61
N GLU A 719 -10.87 -32.51 -12.26
CA GLU A 719 -9.62 -33.17 -11.93
C GLU A 719 -9.28 -34.18 -13.03
N ILE A 720 -8.13 -34.04 -13.66
CA ILE A 720 -7.69 -34.93 -14.75
C ILE A 720 -6.52 -35.77 -14.25
N TYR A 721 -6.72 -37.08 -14.18
CA TYR A 721 -5.72 -38.06 -13.78
C TYR A 721 -5.07 -38.68 -15.01
N LEU A 722 -3.75 -38.68 -15.07
CA LEU A 722 -2.99 -39.11 -16.25
C LEU A 722 -2.63 -40.58 -16.18
N ALA A 723 -2.55 -41.24 -17.35
CA ALA A 723 -2.18 -42.65 -17.43
C ALA A 723 -0.73 -42.89 -16.94
N PRO A 724 -0.45 -43.98 -16.19
CA PRO A 724 0.87 -44.23 -15.56
C PRO A 724 2.07 -44.18 -16.51
N GLU A 725 1.91 -44.68 -17.74
CA GLU A 725 2.92 -44.67 -18.80
C GLU A 725 3.27 -43.26 -19.32
N ASN A 726 2.37 -42.30 -19.11
CA ASN A 726 2.60 -40.89 -19.42
C ASN A 726 3.12 -40.10 -18.21
N GLN A 727 3.19 -40.70 -17.02
CA GLN A 727 3.72 -40.05 -15.81
C GLN A 727 5.27 -40.05 -15.79
N GLU A 728 5.93 -41.07 -16.38
CA GLU A 728 7.40 -41.21 -16.38
C GLU A 728 8.11 -40.50 -17.55
N ASN A 729 7.41 -40.17 -18.65
CA ASN A 729 8.02 -39.86 -19.95
C ASN A 729 7.62 -38.50 -20.54
N SER A 730 7.06 -37.62 -19.72
CA SER A 730 6.55 -36.35 -20.18
C SER A 730 7.37 -35.21 -19.57
N HIS A 731 7.85 -34.33 -20.44
CA HIS A 731 8.46 -33.05 -20.05
C HIS A 731 7.49 -32.13 -19.29
N PHE A 732 6.23 -32.55 -19.09
CA PHE A 732 5.22 -31.81 -18.36
C PHE A 732 5.28 -31.99 -16.83
N PHE A 733 6.14 -32.81 -16.21
CA PHE A 733 5.90 -33.13 -14.78
C PHE A 733 7.04 -32.81 -13.83
N ARG A 734 6.69 -32.04 -12.78
CA ARG A 734 7.40 -32.09 -11.51
C ARG A 734 7.18 -33.49 -10.93
N GLU A 735 8.24 -34.19 -10.54
CA GLU A 735 8.16 -35.52 -9.90
C GLU A 735 7.03 -35.53 -8.85
N GLY A 736 6.02 -36.38 -9.03
CA GLY A 736 4.89 -36.56 -8.10
C GLY A 736 3.59 -35.79 -8.40
N THR A 737 3.41 -35.18 -9.58
CA THR A 737 2.14 -34.52 -9.95
C THR A 737 1.22 -35.50 -10.69
N GLU A 738 0.21 -36.06 -10.00
CA GLU A 738 -0.71 -37.08 -10.54
C GLU A 738 -2.03 -36.51 -11.12
N VAL A 739 -2.34 -35.24 -10.82
CA VAL A 739 -3.66 -34.62 -11.10
C VAL A 739 -3.50 -33.20 -11.65
N LEU A 740 -4.26 -32.88 -12.70
CA LEU A 740 -4.40 -31.53 -13.25
C LEU A 740 -5.78 -30.95 -12.92
N TYR A 741 -5.85 -29.65 -12.68
CA TYR A 741 -7.08 -28.95 -12.31
C TYR A 741 -7.58 -28.00 -13.42
N PHE A 742 -8.86 -28.12 -13.73
CA PHE A 742 -9.55 -27.38 -14.79
C PHE A 742 -10.93 -26.92 -14.32
N ASP A 743 -11.48 -25.94 -15.03
CA ASP A 743 -12.90 -25.57 -14.98
C ASP A 743 -13.49 -25.68 -16.39
N PHE A 744 -14.82 -25.76 -16.50
CA PHE A 744 -15.46 -25.64 -17.81
C PHE A 744 -15.38 -24.21 -18.32
N VAL A 745 -15.20 -24.04 -19.63
CA VAL A 745 -15.48 -22.77 -20.30
C VAL A 745 -16.96 -22.46 -20.13
N LYS A 746 -17.25 -21.22 -19.74
CA LYS A 746 -18.62 -20.78 -19.48
C LYS A 746 -19.53 -21.07 -20.68
N GLY A 747 -20.70 -21.62 -20.39
CA GLY A 747 -21.67 -22.04 -21.41
C GLY A 747 -21.28 -23.30 -22.22
N LYS A 748 -20.11 -23.90 -21.98
CA LYS A 748 -19.64 -25.11 -22.67
C LYS A 748 -19.75 -26.39 -21.84
N ILE A 749 -20.43 -26.37 -20.69
CA ILE A 749 -20.66 -27.60 -19.88
C ILE A 749 -21.30 -28.69 -20.76
N PRO A 750 -20.68 -29.87 -20.88
CA PRO A 750 -21.26 -30.96 -21.66
C PRO A 750 -22.65 -31.34 -21.15
N GLN A 751 -23.58 -31.55 -22.08
CA GLN A 751 -25.00 -31.78 -21.75
C GLN A 751 -25.20 -32.95 -20.78
N PHE A 752 -24.42 -34.03 -20.93
CA PHE A 752 -24.52 -35.19 -20.05
C PHE A 752 -24.12 -34.86 -18.61
N VAL A 753 -23.12 -33.98 -18.41
CA VAL A 753 -22.68 -33.54 -17.07
C VAL A 753 -23.80 -32.75 -16.41
N ALA A 754 -24.36 -31.76 -17.12
CA ALA A 754 -25.47 -30.95 -16.62
C ALA A 754 -26.68 -31.82 -16.25
N GLN A 755 -27.07 -32.76 -17.13
CA GLN A 755 -28.20 -33.66 -16.89
C GLN A 755 -27.99 -34.57 -15.68
N ILE A 756 -26.81 -35.17 -15.51
CA ILE A 756 -26.52 -36.06 -14.37
C ILE A 756 -26.63 -35.31 -13.05
N PHE A 757 -26.04 -34.10 -12.96
CA PHE A 757 -26.11 -33.29 -11.75
C PHE A 757 -27.49 -32.65 -11.51
N GLU A 758 -28.28 -32.35 -12.55
CA GLU A 758 -29.68 -31.91 -12.39
C GLU A 758 -30.59 -33.04 -11.92
N GLN A 759 -30.51 -34.22 -12.55
CA GLN A 759 -31.26 -35.41 -12.10
C GLN A 759 -30.93 -35.78 -10.66
N GLN A 760 -29.66 -35.65 -10.28
CA GLN A 760 -29.22 -35.87 -8.90
C GLN A 760 -29.88 -34.90 -7.91
N LYS A 761 -30.10 -33.64 -8.29
CA LYS A 761 -30.82 -32.64 -7.47
C LYS A 761 -32.32 -32.92 -7.40
N GLU A 762 -32.94 -33.37 -8.49
CA GLU A 762 -34.40 -33.58 -8.56
C GLU A 762 -34.88 -34.94 -8.03
N ASN A 763 -34.13 -36.02 -8.28
CA ASN A 763 -34.49 -37.39 -7.90
C ASN A 763 -33.24 -38.22 -7.47
N PRO A 764 -32.75 -38.04 -6.23
CA PRO A 764 -31.50 -38.64 -5.75
C PRO A 764 -31.54 -40.17 -5.55
N SER A 765 -32.65 -40.83 -5.90
CA SER A 765 -32.82 -42.30 -5.81
C SER A 765 -32.73 -43.03 -7.15
N GLU A 766 -32.81 -42.33 -8.28
CA GLU A 766 -32.86 -42.93 -9.61
C GLU A 766 -32.15 -41.98 -10.60
N ILE A 767 -30.95 -42.36 -11.04
CA ILE A 767 -30.13 -41.58 -11.98
C ILE A 767 -30.06 -42.37 -13.28
N ASP A 768 -30.53 -41.76 -14.36
CA ASP A 768 -30.50 -42.35 -15.70
C ASP A 768 -29.34 -41.72 -16.47
N PHE A 769 -28.29 -42.50 -16.70
CA PHE A 769 -27.16 -42.01 -17.46
C PHE A 769 -27.52 -41.95 -18.96
N PRO A 770 -27.18 -40.86 -19.66
CA PRO A 770 -27.45 -40.74 -21.08
C PRO A 770 -26.61 -41.73 -21.90
N SER A 771 -27.30 -42.70 -22.52
CA SER A 771 -26.73 -43.80 -23.29
C SER A 771 -25.70 -43.35 -24.34
N PHE A 772 -24.70 -44.20 -24.60
CA PHE A 772 -23.61 -44.01 -25.58
C PHE A 772 -24.04 -43.86 -27.05
N THR A 773 -25.32 -43.96 -27.37
CA THR A 773 -25.83 -43.89 -28.74
C THR A 773 -26.84 -42.75 -28.88
N GLY A 774 -26.37 -41.63 -29.42
CA GLY A 774 -27.16 -40.48 -29.85
C GLY A 774 -26.41 -39.65 -30.85
#